data_AF-A0A5C5W5W2-F1
#
_entry.id   AF-A0A5C5W5W2-F1
#
_cell.length_a   1.000
_cell.length_b   1.000
_cell.length_c   1.000
_cell.angle_alpha   90.00
_cell.angle_beta   90.00
_cell.angle_gamma   90.00
#
_symmetry.space_group_name_H-M   'P 1'
#
loop_
_entity.id
_entity.type
_entity.pdbx_description
1 polymer ?
#
loop_
_entity_poly.entity_id
_entity_poly.type
_entity_poly.pdbx_seq_one_letter_code
_entity_poly.pdbx_strand_id
1 'polypeptide(L)'
;MSETLKESEFEKPASARKVSSPPKRLGLWIGIGLVLGILCGLFFGELCAPLQVVGNSYVNLLQMTVLPYLITALISKLGRLNIAQAKRIGWVAAMILLLFWGAGILLVVTVSAFLPPLKGGAFFHSSDLVDVTGNFNLLNQLIPGNVFHSLANEFVPAVVVFCLFFGAAMMAVPNREPVLNLLDSCSEALSKINSFLIRLAPVGLFTLTAAAAGTLRVEEISRLQAYLLMVSIACAVAALLLLPLLVTGLTKISYRELLRAAQEPLLTALATGKLFVVLPLIAESCEELLQSQSETQSFDEKVTPSVVVPLAYPFPHIGKVLSFLFISFAAWYAGRDLSWAQSVSMASTGTISNFASPLITIPFLLDIYRLPQDLMTLFILPGFLTTRMADAVGVMHLMALTLIVNAVVQNELQIRWRRLVISGAAVSLALLLSCGMMSHYLASIKFSDQLDSRFLSLSLSDSAADFEVFHDRYDIPKRQSNEKTALKRIREEKLLRVGYVQDHLPFSFFNSQGKLVGYDVELLHQLAKQLNLRIEFVPFTESTIEEQLDSHEVDVAIGGLIMKPARLLRVGFTEPYQTATISVVLKDHRRDEWISWEDAGSYKELRLGVVSPDLLAPAKHFIPNAEIVAVDSYQDFFHGRLEDVDGLMIAAEQGAAWTVLYPEYTTVIPRPAIQRPVGFAVQRDDIDWINSLNRWLDIERLDGTLDRLERYWIEGGGAKDRTPRWCILRDVLHWVD
;
A
#
# COMPACT_ATOMS: atom_id res chain seq x y z
N MET A 1 55.95 70.94 18.35
CA MET A 1 56.45 70.06 17.26
C MET A 1 56.65 68.68 17.86
N SER A 2 55.64 67.84 18.12
CA SER A 2 54.29 67.71 17.54
C SER A 2 54.28 67.34 16.06
N GLU A 3 54.34 66.05 15.75
CA GLU A 3 53.75 65.50 14.53
C GLU A 3 53.14 64.12 14.78
N THR A 4 51.82 64.12 14.67
CA THR A 4 50.83 63.04 14.72
C THR A 4 51.24 61.71 14.09
N LEU A 5 51.12 60.62 14.88
CA LEU A 5 50.79 59.30 14.33
C LEU A 5 49.32 59.30 13.90
N LYS A 6 49.03 58.86 12.67
CA LYS A 6 47.64 58.66 12.21
C LYS A 6 47.12 57.35 12.78
N GLU A 7 46.09 57.44 13.61
CA GLU A 7 45.20 56.30 13.88
C GLU A 7 44.47 55.93 12.58
N SER A 8 44.59 54.68 12.14
CA SER A 8 43.70 54.13 11.12
C SER A 8 42.38 53.74 11.79
N GLU A 9 41.27 54.34 11.36
CA GLU A 9 39.94 54.02 11.87
C GLU A 9 39.65 52.52 11.72
N PHE A 10 39.59 51.81 12.85
CA PHE A 10 38.93 50.52 12.91
C PHE A 10 37.42 50.78 12.78
N GLU A 11 36.87 50.48 11.61
CA GLU A 11 35.42 50.43 11.42
C GLU A 11 34.78 49.55 12.51
N LYS A 12 33.81 50.12 13.23
CA LYS A 12 32.98 49.36 14.16
C LYS A 12 32.31 48.21 13.38
N PRO A 13 32.24 46.99 13.92
CA PRO A 13 31.53 45.91 13.25
C PRO A 13 30.09 46.35 13.01
N ALA A 14 29.70 46.39 11.73
CA ALA A 14 28.37 46.83 11.32
C ALA A 14 27.31 45.97 12.04
N SER A 15 26.35 46.64 12.68
CA SER A 15 25.29 45.99 13.44
C SER A 15 24.62 44.90 12.60
N ALA A 16 24.46 43.71 13.18
CA ALA A 16 23.89 42.55 12.51
C ALA A 16 22.56 42.93 11.84
N ARG A 17 22.58 43.03 10.50
CA ARG A 17 21.36 43.29 9.72
C ARG A 17 20.42 42.12 9.96
N LYS A 18 19.31 42.39 10.64
CA LYS A 18 18.21 41.44 10.82
C LYS A 18 17.91 40.76 9.48
N VAL A 19 17.99 39.43 9.47
CA VAL A 19 17.49 38.61 8.37
C VAL A 19 16.03 39.00 8.15
N SER A 20 15.66 39.30 6.91
CA SER A 20 14.33 39.81 6.61
C SER A 20 13.30 38.70 6.71
N SER A 21 12.44 38.78 7.73
CA SER A 21 11.26 37.94 7.91
C SER A 21 10.49 37.78 6.58
N PRO A 22 9.99 36.58 6.24
CA PRO A 22 9.25 36.38 5.00
C PRO A 22 8.06 37.37 4.89
N PRO A 23 7.70 37.80 3.67
CA PRO A 23 6.64 38.79 3.50
C PRO A 23 5.32 38.22 4.04
N LYS A 24 4.59 39.01 4.84
CA LYS A 24 3.34 38.66 5.57
C LYS A 24 2.18 38.09 4.72
N ARG A 25 2.38 37.87 3.42
CA ARG A 25 1.44 37.28 2.46
C ARG A 25 1.91 35.92 1.91
N LEU A 26 3.09 35.40 2.27
CA LEU A 26 3.61 34.16 1.69
C LEU A 26 2.71 32.95 1.98
N GLY A 27 2.28 32.76 3.23
CA GLY A 27 1.33 31.70 3.60
C GLY A 27 -0.03 31.79 2.90
N LEU A 28 -0.45 32.99 2.45
CA LEU A 28 -1.65 33.16 1.61
C LEU A 28 -1.39 32.67 0.18
N TRP A 29 -0.25 33.00 -0.41
CA TRP A 29 0.15 32.52 -1.74
C TRP A 29 0.32 31.00 -1.79
N ILE A 30 0.88 30.40 -0.74
CA ILE A 30 0.96 28.93 -0.61
C ILE A 30 -0.44 28.31 -0.60
N GLY A 31 -1.36 28.85 0.20
CA GLY A 31 -2.76 28.38 0.23
C GLY A 31 -3.48 28.53 -1.11
N ILE A 32 -3.27 29.66 -1.81
CA ILE A 32 -3.82 29.88 -3.16
C ILE A 32 -3.25 28.87 -4.16
N GLY A 33 -1.94 28.62 -4.15
CA GLY A 33 -1.31 27.64 -5.03
C GLY A 33 -1.87 26.23 -4.84
N LEU A 34 -2.05 25.81 -3.59
CA LEU A 34 -2.64 24.52 -3.24
C LEU A 34 -4.07 24.35 -3.77
N VAL A 35 -4.94 25.35 -3.55
CA VAL A 35 -6.34 25.32 -4.01
C VAL A 35 -6.44 25.36 -5.54
N LEU A 36 -5.68 26.24 -6.19
CA LEU A 36 -5.65 26.31 -7.65
C LEU A 36 -5.12 25.02 -8.28
N GLY A 37 -4.14 24.36 -7.63
CA GLY A 37 -3.62 23.08 -8.11
C GLY A 37 -4.68 21.98 -8.06
N ILE A 38 -5.41 21.84 -6.95
CA ILE A 38 -6.52 20.87 -6.84
C ILE A 38 -7.59 21.13 -7.92
N LEU A 39 -8.02 22.38 -8.10
CA LEU A 39 -9.00 22.75 -9.12
C LEU A 39 -8.49 22.45 -10.53
N CYS A 40 -7.21 22.73 -10.82
CA CYS A 40 -6.56 22.42 -12.09
C CYS A 40 -6.56 20.91 -12.37
N GLY A 41 -6.14 20.09 -11.39
CA GLY A 41 -6.11 18.63 -11.53
C GLY A 41 -7.49 18.02 -11.76
N LEU A 42 -8.51 18.44 -11.00
CA LEU A 42 -9.90 17.99 -11.19
C LEU A 42 -10.49 18.41 -12.55
N PHE A 43 -10.07 19.56 -13.07
CA PHE A 43 -10.58 20.07 -14.34
C PHE A 43 -9.92 19.40 -15.56
N PHE A 44 -8.58 19.32 -15.56
CA PHE A 44 -7.78 18.87 -16.71
C PHE A 44 -7.38 17.38 -16.66
N GLY A 45 -7.48 16.71 -15.50
CA GLY A 45 -7.18 15.29 -15.35
C GLY A 45 -5.75 14.93 -15.76
N GLU A 46 -5.63 13.95 -16.67
CA GLU A 46 -4.33 13.41 -17.13
C GLU A 46 -3.42 14.44 -17.81
N LEU A 47 -3.98 15.53 -18.35
CA LEU A 47 -3.19 16.63 -18.93
C LEU A 47 -2.29 17.33 -17.89
N CYS A 48 -2.56 17.16 -16.59
CA CYS A 48 -1.70 17.64 -15.51
C CYS A 48 -0.46 16.76 -15.25
N ALA A 49 -0.32 15.58 -15.86
CA ALA A 49 0.81 14.68 -15.60
C ALA A 49 2.21 15.31 -15.79
N PRO A 50 2.48 16.16 -16.82
CA PRO A 50 3.78 16.83 -16.95
C PRO A 50 4.14 17.76 -15.79
N LEU A 51 3.15 18.28 -15.05
CA LEU A 51 3.38 19.13 -13.87
C LEU A 51 4.07 18.36 -12.73
N GLN A 52 3.95 17.03 -12.71
CA GLN A 52 4.62 16.18 -11.73
C GLN A 52 6.16 16.32 -11.79
N VAL A 53 6.73 16.56 -12.97
CA VAL A 53 8.18 16.79 -13.12
C VAL A 53 8.61 18.02 -12.32
N VAL A 54 7.87 19.13 -12.45
CA VAL A 54 8.15 20.39 -11.74
C VAL A 54 7.93 20.23 -10.22
N GLY A 55 6.87 19.53 -9.81
CA GLY A 55 6.61 19.22 -8.41
C GLY A 55 7.72 18.38 -7.78
N ASN A 56 8.18 17.32 -8.46
CA ASN A 56 9.29 16.48 -8.02
C ASN A 56 10.61 17.26 -7.96
N SER A 57 10.90 18.11 -8.96
CA SER A 57 12.09 18.98 -8.92
C SER A 57 12.08 19.92 -7.69
N TYR A 58 10.94 20.52 -7.35
CA TYR A 58 10.80 21.35 -6.16
C TYR A 58 11.06 20.56 -4.86
N VAL A 59 10.51 19.35 -4.75
CA VAL A 59 10.74 18.46 -3.61
C VAL A 59 12.21 18.05 -3.49
N ASN A 60 12.88 17.74 -4.61
CA ASN A 60 14.30 17.37 -4.62
C ASN A 60 15.21 18.54 -4.21
N LEU A 61 14.90 19.77 -4.67
CA LEU A 61 15.63 20.98 -4.26
C LEU A 61 15.59 21.19 -2.75
N LEU A 62 14.45 20.94 -2.11
CA LEU A 62 14.34 20.99 -0.66
C LEU A 62 15.15 19.87 0.00
N GLN A 63 14.96 18.61 -0.41
CA GLN A 63 15.65 17.45 0.16
C GLN A 63 17.18 17.60 0.20
N MET A 64 17.77 18.21 -0.85
CA MET A 64 19.21 18.46 -0.98
C MET A 64 19.82 19.20 0.23
N THR A 65 19.07 20.10 0.89
CA THR A 65 19.60 20.91 2.00
C THR A 65 19.45 20.23 3.36
N VAL A 66 18.52 19.29 3.51
CA VAL A 66 18.04 18.82 4.81
C VAL A 66 19.03 17.91 5.53
N LEU A 67 19.56 16.88 4.87
CA LEU A 67 20.54 15.97 5.49
C LEU A 67 21.80 16.74 5.93
N PRO A 68 22.43 17.58 5.07
CA PRO A 68 23.55 18.44 5.49
C PRO A 68 23.20 19.37 6.65
N TYR A 69 22.00 19.97 6.65
CA TYR A 69 21.56 20.86 7.73
C TYR A 69 21.40 20.11 9.05
N LEU A 70 20.75 18.95 9.03
CA LEU A 70 20.53 18.13 10.22
C LEU A 70 21.87 17.72 10.85
N ILE A 71 22.83 17.24 10.06
CA ILE A 71 24.15 16.81 10.56
C ILE A 71 24.89 17.99 11.20
N THR A 72 24.98 19.11 10.48
CA THR A 72 25.76 20.29 10.91
C THR A 72 25.13 20.95 12.14
N ALA A 73 23.81 21.18 12.12
CA ALA A 73 23.08 21.75 13.25
C ALA A 73 23.10 20.84 14.47
N LEU A 74 22.78 19.54 14.34
CA LEU A 74 22.68 18.65 15.49
C LEU A 74 24.05 18.42 16.16
N ILE A 75 25.12 18.17 15.39
CA ILE A 75 26.46 18.01 15.97
C ILE A 75 26.94 19.32 16.60
N SER A 76 26.78 20.46 15.93
CA SER A 76 27.19 21.76 16.48
C SER A 76 26.47 22.06 17.79
N LYS A 77 25.13 22.12 17.75
CA LYS A 77 24.34 22.58 18.90
C LYS A 77 24.41 21.59 20.07
N LEU A 78 24.44 20.27 19.81
CA LEU A 78 24.61 19.27 20.87
C LEU A 78 26.02 19.32 21.47
N GLY A 79 27.08 19.46 20.66
CA GLY A 79 28.47 19.52 21.12
C GLY A 79 28.81 20.73 22.00
N ARG A 80 27.98 21.79 21.96
CA ARG A 80 28.08 22.96 22.85
C ARG A 80 27.47 22.74 24.23
N LEU A 81 26.54 21.80 24.41
CA LEU A 81 25.83 21.58 25.67
C LEU A 81 26.72 20.92 26.74
N ASN A 82 26.39 21.16 28.01
CA ASN A 82 26.94 20.38 29.13
C ASN A 82 26.19 19.04 29.24
N ILE A 83 26.90 17.96 29.60
CA ILE A 83 26.36 16.61 29.81
C ILE A 83 25.13 16.62 30.74
N ALA A 84 25.16 17.43 31.81
CA ALA A 84 24.02 17.56 32.73
C ALA A 84 22.79 18.21 32.08
N GLN A 85 22.99 19.22 31.22
CA GLN A 85 21.92 19.88 30.46
C GLN A 85 21.36 18.94 29.39
N ALA A 86 22.22 18.28 28.62
CA ALA A 86 21.83 17.31 27.59
C ALA A 86 20.99 16.16 28.18
N LYS A 87 21.41 15.59 29.32
CA LYS A 87 20.64 14.57 30.04
C LYS A 87 19.27 15.08 30.50
N ARG A 88 19.19 16.32 31.00
CA ARG A 88 17.91 16.95 31.42
C ARG A 88 16.96 17.16 30.24
N ILE A 89 17.46 17.71 29.12
CA ILE A 89 16.68 17.95 27.90
C ILE A 89 16.16 16.61 27.33
N GLY A 90 17.05 15.63 27.18
CA GLY A 90 16.69 14.31 26.64
C GLY A 90 15.65 13.58 27.48
N TRP A 91 15.76 13.60 28.81
CA TRP A 91 14.78 12.98 29.70
C TRP A 91 13.41 13.67 29.64
N VAL A 92 13.39 15.01 29.65
CA VAL A 92 12.15 15.80 29.53
C VAL A 92 11.48 15.55 28.16
N ALA A 93 12.25 15.53 27.08
CA ALA A 93 11.74 15.24 25.74
C ALA A 93 11.16 13.81 25.66
N ALA A 94 11.85 12.81 26.22
CA ALA A 94 11.36 11.43 26.26
C ALA A 94 10.04 11.29 27.06
N MET A 95 9.90 11.97 28.21
CA MET A 95 8.64 11.96 28.98
C MET A 95 7.47 12.57 28.20
N ILE A 96 7.68 13.69 27.50
CA ILE A 96 6.62 14.35 26.71
C ILE A 96 6.30 13.54 25.44
N LEU A 97 7.30 12.91 24.83
CA LEU A 97 7.14 11.99 23.70
C LEU A 97 6.28 10.78 24.09
N LEU A 98 6.53 10.14 25.24
CA LEU A 98 5.70 9.05 25.77
C LEU A 98 4.24 9.48 26.01
N LEU A 99 4.02 10.69 26.53
CA LEU A 99 2.69 11.27 26.67
C LEU A 99 2.01 11.47 25.31
N PHE A 100 2.76 11.93 24.30
CA PHE A 100 2.25 12.11 22.93
C PHE A 100 1.95 10.78 22.24
N TRP A 101 2.74 9.73 22.47
CA TRP A 101 2.43 8.37 22.01
C TRP A 101 1.16 7.83 22.65
N GLY A 102 0.99 7.99 23.98
CA GLY A 102 -0.23 7.60 24.68
C GLY A 102 -1.47 8.31 24.13
N ALA A 103 -1.37 9.62 23.85
CA ALA A 103 -2.45 10.39 23.23
C ALA A 103 -2.73 9.97 21.78
N GLY A 104 -1.69 9.65 20.99
CA GLY A 104 -1.83 9.12 19.63
C GLY A 104 -2.49 7.75 19.59
N ILE A 105 -2.06 6.82 20.45
CA ILE A 105 -2.64 5.49 20.62
C ILE A 105 -4.11 5.58 21.04
N LEU A 106 -4.44 6.45 22.01
CA LEU A 106 -5.82 6.69 22.42
C LEU A 106 -6.68 7.22 21.26
N LEU A 107 -6.12 8.11 20.42
CA LEU A 107 -6.81 8.65 19.25
C LEU A 107 -7.04 7.56 18.18
N VAL A 108 -6.06 6.68 17.93
CA VAL A 108 -6.23 5.51 17.06
C VAL A 108 -7.37 4.64 17.55
N VAL A 109 -7.30 4.18 18.81
CA VAL A 109 -8.31 3.30 19.42
C VAL A 109 -9.71 3.92 19.42
N THR A 110 -9.80 5.22 19.73
CA THR A 110 -11.10 5.91 19.75
C THR A 110 -11.71 5.99 18.35
N VAL A 111 -10.94 6.37 17.32
CA VAL A 111 -11.47 6.46 15.94
C VAL A 111 -11.84 5.07 15.40
N SER A 112 -11.04 4.04 15.69
CA SER A 112 -11.33 2.66 15.31
C SER A 112 -12.63 2.13 15.91
N ALA A 113 -12.94 2.48 17.16
CA ALA A 113 -14.16 2.05 17.86
C ALA A 113 -15.47 2.63 17.28
N PHE A 114 -15.42 3.60 16.36
CA PHE A 114 -16.59 4.15 15.67
C PHE A 114 -16.85 3.54 14.29
N LEU A 115 -16.07 2.54 13.87
CA LEU A 115 -16.37 1.78 12.66
C LEU A 115 -17.67 0.97 12.85
N PRO A 116 -18.66 1.08 11.94
CA PRO A 116 -19.91 0.34 12.05
C PRO A 116 -19.67 -1.14 11.69
N PRO A 117 -20.33 -2.12 12.32
CA PRO A 117 -20.10 -3.53 12.01
C PRO A 117 -20.46 -3.85 10.55
N LEU A 118 -19.53 -4.42 9.80
CA LEU A 118 -19.75 -4.86 8.42
C LEU A 118 -20.41 -6.24 8.36
N LYS A 119 -21.23 -6.45 7.33
CA LYS A 119 -21.72 -7.77 6.93
C LYS A 119 -21.27 -8.05 5.49
N GLY A 120 -20.21 -8.83 5.36
CA GLY A 120 -19.62 -9.17 4.06
C GLY A 120 -18.74 -8.06 3.50
N GLY A 121 -17.50 -8.41 3.16
CA GLY A 121 -16.55 -7.50 2.54
C GLY A 121 -15.11 -7.97 2.74
N ALA A 122 -14.49 -8.45 1.66
CA ALA A 122 -13.06 -8.33 1.34
C ALA A 122 -12.81 -8.93 -0.04
N PHE A 123 -12.12 -8.20 -0.93
CA PHE A 123 -11.72 -8.55 -2.30
C PHE A 123 -10.88 -7.34 -2.84
N PHE A 124 -9.70 -7.39 -3.50
CA PHE A 124 -8.87 -8.46 -4.08
C PHE A 124 -7.40 -8.05 -4.22
N HIS A 125 -6.48 -9.03 -4.37
CA HIS A 125 -5.91 -9.47 -5.67
C HIS A 125 -4.74 -10.44 -5.49
N SER A 126 -4.87 -11.68 -5.97
CA SER A 126 -3.77 -12.64 -6.08
C SER A 126 -2.89 -12.36 -7.31
N SER A 127 -2.22 -11.21 -7.32
CA SER A 127 -1.21 -10.88 -8.34
C SER A 127 -0.15 -9.90 -7.82
N ASP A 128 0.46 -10.26 -6.69
CA ASP A 128 1.83 -9.90 -6.34
C ASP A 128 2.35 -10.86 -5.25
N LEU A 129 2.85 -12.04 -5.66
CA LEU A 129 3.63 -12.94 -4.79
C LEU A 129 5.03 -12.37 -4.54
N VAL A 130 5.09 -11.19 -3.92
CA VAL A 130 6.33 -10.57 -3.47
C VAL A 130 6.71 -11.21 -2.13
N ASP A 131 7.86 -11.89 -2.10
CA ASP A 131 8.51 -12.30 -0.84
C ASP A 131 8.86 -11.05 -0.01
N VAL A 132 7.97 -10.65 0.91
CA VAL A 132 8.24 -9.63 1.95
C VAL A 132 8.53 -10.28 3.30
N THR A 133 9.26 -11.39 3.31
CA THR A 133 9.96 -11.90 4.51
C THR A 133 11.39 -11.36 4.56
N GLY A 134 11.51 -10.02 4.53
CA GLY A 134 12.77 -9.33 4.83
C GLY A 134 13.04 -9.41 6.33
N ASN A 135 13.92 -10.32 6.74
CA ASN A 135 14.24 -10.63 8.15
C ASN A 135 14.44 -9.36 9.00
N PHE A 136 13.46 -9.04 9.86
CA PHE A 136 13.37 -7.76 10.56
C PHE A 136 14.37 -7.66 11.71
N ASN A 137 15.55 -7.10 11.43
CA ASN A 137 16.53 -6.72 12.45
C ASN A 137 16.45 -5.22 12.75
N LEU A 138 15.57 -4.83 13.69
CA LEU A 138 15.40 -3.46 14.19
C LEU A 138 16.75 -2.79 14.55
N LEU A 139 17.69 -3.54 15.14
CA LEU A 139 19.02 -3.03 15.49
C LEU A 139 19.80 -2.51 14.27
N ASN A 140 19.74 -3.20 13.13
CA ASN A 140 20.51 -2.85 11.93
C ASN A 140 19.99 -1.58 11.24
N GLN A 141 18.74 -1.18 11.49
CA GLN A 141 18.16 0.06 10.97
C GLN A 141 18.38 1.26 11.91
N LEU A 142 18.63 1.02 13.20
CA LEU A 142 18.90 2.06 14.20
C LEU A 142 20.40 2.36 14.37
N ILE A 143 21.24 1.34 14.28
CA ILE A 143 22.69 1.45 14.50
C ILE A 143 23.41 1.30 13.14
N PRO A 144 23.93 2.38 12.54
CA PRO A 144 24.57 2.31 11.23
C PRO A 144 25.95 1.64 11.34
N GLY A 145 26.11 0.49 10.68
CA GLY A 145 27.45 -0.05 10.39
C GLY A 145 28.28 0.86 9.46
N ASN A 146 27.61 1.72 8.69
CA ASN A 146 28.24 2.74 7.85
C ASN A 146 27.34 4.00 7.77
N VAL A 147 27.84 5.13 8.28
CA VAL A 147 27.11 6.42 8.25
C VAL A 147 26.94 6.97 6.84
N PHE A 148 27.93 6.85 5.96
CA PHE A 148 27.84 7.35 4.58
C PHE A 148 26.82 6.56 3.76
N HIS A 149 26.74 5.24 3.97
CA HIS A 149 25.66 4.43 3.41
C HIS A 149 24.29 4.88 3.91
N SER A 150 24.17 5.21 5.20
CA SER A 150 22.92 5.66 5.81
C SER A 150 22.48 7.05 5.30
N LEU A 151 23.46 7.92 5.00
CA LEU A 151 23.24 9.21 4.35
C LEU A 151 22.79 9.04 2.89
N ALA A 152 23.43 8.15 2.13
CA ALA A 152 23.11 7.91 0.73
C ALA A 152 21.73 7.25 0.51
N ASN A 153 21.25 6.46 1.48
CA ASN A 153 19.98 5.73 1.39
C ASN A 153 18.85 6.35 2.24
N GLU A 154 18.94 7.63 2.61
CA GLU A 154 17.92 8.34 3.41
C GLU A 154 17.56 7.67 4.76
N PHE A 155 18.45 6.88 5.38
CA PHE A 155 18.23 6.25 6.69
C PHE A 155 18.40 7.25 7.85
N VAL A 156 17.55 8.27 7.88
CA VAL A 156 17.65 9.41 8.81
C VAL A 156 17.71 9.02 10.30
N PRO A 157 16.98 8.00 10.82
CA PRO A 157 17.10 7.59 12.22
C PRO A 157 18.55 7.18 12.58
N ALA A 158 19.19 6.38 11.73
CA ALA A 158 20.57 5.95 11.92
C ALA A 158 21.57 7.13 11.83
N VAL A 159 21.32 8.07 10.92
CA VAL A 159 22.09 9.33 10.80
C VAL A 159 21.98 10.17 12.08
N VAL A 160 20.77 10.32 12.63
CA VAL A 160 20.59 11.05 13.89
C VAL A 160 21.27 10.34 15.05
N VAL A 161 21.13 9.01 15.19
CA VAL A 161 21.84 8.24 16.23
C VAL A 161 23.35 8.48 16.16
N PHE A 162 23.95 8.46 14.96
CA PHE A 162 25.36 8.84 14.77
C PHE A 162 25.64 10.29 15.21
N CYS A 163 24.83 11.26 14.79
CA CYS A 163 25.00 12.66 15.20
C CYS A 163 24.86 12.88 16.71
N LEU A 164 24.03 12.10 17.40
CA LEU A 164 23.90 12.15 18.86
C LEU A 164 25.17 11.63 19.55
N PHE A 165 25.71 10.49 19.12
CA PHE A 165 26.98 9.98 19.64
C PHE A 165 28.15 10.93 19.34
N PHE A 166 28.23 11.48 18.12
CA PHE A 166 29.28 12.42 17.74
C PHE A 166 29.17 13.73 18.53
N GLY A 167 27.97 14.32 18.62
CA GLY A 167 27.73 15.53 19.41
C GLY A 167 28.03 15.34 20.89
N ALA A 168 27.63 14.19 21.48
CA ALA A 168 27.98 13.84 22.86
C ALA A 168 29.50 13.64 23.05
N ALA A 169 30.20 13.02 22.10
CA ALA A 169 31.65 12.90 22.14
C ALA A 169 32.34 14.28 22.08
N MET A 170 31.84 15.20 21.25
CA MET A 170 32.33 16.59 21.20
C MET A 170 32.19 17.33 22.54
N MET A 171 31.24 16.97 23.41
CA MET A 171 31.15 17.53 24.78
C MET A 171 32.38 17.20 25.64
N ALA A 172 33.13 16.15 25.32
CA ALA A 172 34.34 15.73 26.03
C ALA A 172 35.65 16.17 25.35
N VAL A 173 35.59 16.67 24.10
CA VAL A 173 36.78 17.08 23.34
C VAL A 173 37.29 18.46 23.81
N PRO A 174 38.57 18.59 24.23
CA PRO A 174 39.17 19.90 24.50
C PRO A 174 39.41 20.67 23.20
N ASN A 175 39.27 22.00 23.25
CA ASN A 175 39.41 22.89 22.08
C ASN A 175 38.47 22.54 20.89
N ARG A 176 37.23 22.16 21.18
CA ARG A 176 36.18 21.83 20.19
C ARG A 176 35.67 23.00 19.34
N GLU A 177 35.83 24.23 19.83
CA GLU A 177 35.22 25.44 19.25
C GLU A 177 35.48 25.65 17.75
N PRO A 178 36.67 25.44 17.19
CA PRO A 178 36.90 25.63 15.74
C PRO A 178 36.02 24.71 14.87
N VAL A 179 35.77 23.48 15.31
CA VAL A 179 34.91 22.52 14.60
C VAL A 179 33.45 22.93 14.71
N LEU A 180 32.99 23.32 15.90
CA LEU A 180 31.61 23.74 16.13
C LEU A 180 31.29 25.04 15.38
N ASN A 181 32.21 26.01 15.35
CA ASN A 181 32.07 27.26 14.58
C ASN A 181 31.99 27.01 13.06
N LEU A 182 32.74 26.04 12.53
CA LEU A 182 32.64 25.63 11.14
C LEU A 182 31.26 25.02 10.83
N LEU A 183 30.79 24.11 11.68
CA LEU A 183 29.48 23.47 11.54
C LEU A 183 28.32 24.47 11.67
N ASP A 184 28.40 25.42 12.61
CA ASP A 184 27.45 26.54 12.71
C ASP A 184 27.41 27.34 11.40
N SER A 185 28.56 27.72 10.85
CA SER A 185 28.67 28.47 9.58
C SER A 185 28.03 27.71 8.41
N CYS A 186 28.25 26.39 8.33
CA CYS A 186 27.60 25.53 7.34
C CYS A 186 26.07 25.47 7.55
N SER A 187 25.61 25.32 8.80
CA SER A 187 24.18 25.26 9.12
C SER A 187 23.45 26.57 8.78
N GLU A 188 24.08 27.73 9.00
CA GLU A 188 23.52 29.04 8.66
C GLU A 188 23.45 29.25 7.15
N ALA A 189 24.48 28.82 6.40
CA ALA A 189 24.46 28.86 4.94
C ALA A 189 23.34 27.98 4.36
N LEU A 190 23.16 26.76 4.89
CA LEU A 190 22.08 25.86 4.50
C LEU A 190 20.71 26.41 4.87
N SER A 191 20.57 27.06 6.02
CA SER A 191 19.33 27.74 6.43
C SER A 191 18.97 28.86 5.45
N LYS A 192 19.94 29.67 5.00
CA LYS A 192 19.71 30.73 3.99
C LYS A 192 19.26 30.18 2.63
N ILE A 193 19.76 29.01 2.22
CA ILE A 193 19.27 28.32 1.02
C ILE A 193 17.81 27.89 1.24
N ASN A 194 17.47 27.34 2.41
CA ASN A 194 16.10 26.96 2.74
C ASN A 194 15.13 28.18 2.68
N SER A 195 15.50 29.32 3.28
CA SER A 195 14.71 30.56 3.23
C SER A 195 14.51 31.11 1.79
N PHE A 196 15.38 30.74 0.83
CA PHE A 196 15.17 31.02 -0.59
C PHE A 196 14.20 30.04 -1.24
N LEU A 197 14.39 28.73 -1.03
CA LEU A 197 13.53 27.67 -1.60
C LEU A 197 12.06 27.79 -1.15
N ILE A 198 11.84 28.24 0.09
CA ILE A 198 10.53 28.60 0.65
C ILE A 198 9.75 29.59 -0.24
N ARG A 199 10.43 30.52 -0.92
CA ARG A 199 9.78 31.51 -1.81
C ARG A 199 9.22 30.88 -3.09
N LEU A 200 9.70 29.70 -3.48
CA LEU A 200 9.24 28.94 -4.63
C LEU A 200 8.02 28.05 -4.30
N ALA A 201 7.65 27.92 -3.01
CA ALA A 201 6.58 27.05 -2.54
C ALA A 201 5.24 27.25 -3.28
N PRO A 202 4.71 28.47 -3.52
CA PRO A 202 3.43 28.62 -4.21
C PRO A 202 3.36 27.94 -5.59
N VAL A 203 4.47 27.92 -6.33
CA VAL A 203 4.56 27.29 -7.66
C VAL A 203 4.77 25.78 -7.55
N GLY A 204 5.74 25.35 -6.74
CA GLY A 204 6.05 23.93 -6.57
C GLY A 204 4.90 23.12 -5.96
N LEU A 205 4.08 23.77 -5.13
CA LEU A 205 2.92 23.14 -4.51
C LEU A 205 1.68 23.13 -5.42
N PHE A 206 1.50 24.15 -6.27
CA PHE A 206 0.47 24.14 -7.32
C PHE A 206 0.65 22.96 -8.29
N THR A 207 1.87 22.77 -8.82
CA THR A 207 2.14 21.71 -9.80
C THR A 207 1.98 20.31 -9.20
N LEU A 208 2.43 20.15 -7.96
CA LEU A 208 2.41 18.89 -7.22
C LEU A 208 0.98 18.52 -6.78
N THR A 209 0.13 19.47 -6.39
CA THR A 209 -1.30 19.17 -6.11
C THR A 209 -2.15 19.00 -7.37
N ALA A 210 -1.84 19.69 -8.47
CA ALA A 210 -2.51 19.47 -9.76
C ALA A 210 -2.24 18.07 -10.32
N ALA A 211 -0.98 17.64 -10.36
CA ALA A 211 -0.64 16.29 -10.79
C ALA A 211 -1.28 15.22 -9.89
N ALA A 212 -1.30 15.43 -8.56
CA ALA A 212 -1.94 14.50 -7.64
C ALA A 212 -3.47 14.45 -7.81
N ALA A 213 -4.16 15.59 -7.93
CA ALA A 213 -5.61 15.63 -8.09
C ALA A 213 -6.08 15.08 -9.45
N GLY A 214 -5.32 15.30 -10.53
CA GLY A 214 -5.66 14.82 -11.88
C GLY A 214 -5.33 13.34 -12.16
N THR A 215 -4.80 12.60 -11.19
CA THR A 215 -4.40 11.19 -11.35
C THR A 215 -5.27 10.20 -10.57
N LEU A 216 -6.25 10.67 -9.80
CA LEU A 216 -7.10 9.85 -8.92
C LEU A 216 -8.37 9.37 -9.63
N ARG A 217 -8.73 8.09 -9.46
CA ARG A 217 -10.04 7.58 -9.90
C ARG A 217 -11.10 7.74 -8.83
N VAL A 218 -12.33 8.02 -9.25
CA VAL A 218 -13.49 8.18 -8.35
C VAL A 218 -13.87 6.82 -7.72
N GLU A 219 -13.74 5.70 -8.43
CA GLU A 219 -14.01 4.37 -7.87
C GLU A 219 -12.98 3.92 -6.82
N GLU A 220 -11.72 4.38 -6.94
CA GLU A 220 -10.67 4.07 -5.95
C GLU A 220 -10.93 4.84 -4.64
N ILE A 221 -11.33 6.11 -4.74
CA ILE A 221 -11.71 6.93 -3.59
C ILE A 221 -12.95 6.34 -2.88
N SER A 222 -13.94 5.82 -3.62
CA SER A 222 -15.15 5.25 -3.01
C SER A 222 -14.86 3.98 -2.18
N ARG A 223 -13.83 3.20 -2.51
CA ARG A 223 -13.40 2.04 -1.70
C ARG A 223 -12.61 2.46 -0.47
N LEU A 224 -11.78 3.49 -0.62
CA LEU A 224 -10.89 3.99 0.43
C LEU A 224 -11.55 5.03 1.36
N GLN A 225 -12.79 5.44 1.09
CA GLN A 225 -13.46 6.53 1.80
C GLN A 225 -13.48 6.36 3.33
N ALA A 226 -13.65 5.14 3.84
CA ALA A 226 -13.61 4.87 5.29
C ALA A 226 -12.22 5.17 5.87
N TYR A 227 -11.17 4.62 5.28
CA TYR A 227 -9.79 4.88 5.68
C TYR A 227 -9.42 6.36 5.58
N LEU A 228 -9.77 7.00 4.46
CA LEU A 228 -9.54 8.42 4.21
C LEU A 228 -10.24 9.30 5.25
N LEU A 229 -11.50 9.02 5.59
CA LEU A 229 -12.24 9.75 6.62
C LEU A 229 -11.63 9.54 8.01
N MET A 230 -11.30 8.31 8.39
CA MET A 230 -10.66 7.99 9.67
C MET A 230 -9.36 8.79 9.86
N VAL A 231 -8.44 8.71 8.88
CA VAL A 231 -7.16 9.43 8.92
C VAL A 231 -7.39 10.94 8.86
N SER A 232 -8.33 11.43 8.05
CA SER A 232 -8.60 12.87 7.92
C SER A 232 -9.10 13.48 9.22
N ILE A 233 -10.07 12.82 9.88
CA ILE A 233 -10.64 13.25 11.16
C ILE A 233 -9.55 13.19 12.24
N ALA A 234 -8.83 12.08 12.35
CA ALA A 234 -7.78 11.93 13.35
C ALA A 234 -6.66 12.96 13.18
N CYS A 235 -6.18 13.19 11.95
CA CYS A 235 -5.13 14.16 11.67
C CYS A 235 -5.60 15.61 11.92
N ALA A 236 -6.84 15.96 11.53
CA ALA A 236 -7.40 17.27 11.80
C ALA A 236 -7.55 17.53 13.31
N VAL A 237 -8.08 16.58 14.07
CA VAL A 237 -8.20 16.66 15.53
C VAL A 237 -6.81 16.73 16.18
N ALA A 238 -5.85 15.93 15.73
CA ALA A 238 -4.49 15.92 16.28
C ALA A 238 -3.75 17.26 16.06
N ALA A 239 -3.71 17.73 14.80
CA ALA A 239 -2.95 18.91 14.40
C ALA A 239 -3.61 20.23 14.81
N LEU A 240 -4.93 20.35 14.76
CA LEU A 240 -5.64 21.62 14.98
C LEU A 240 -6.22 21.75 16.39
N LEU A 241 -6.53 20.66 17.09
CA LEU A 241 -7.16 20.72 18.41
C LEU A 241 -6.25 20.17 19.51
N LEU A 242 -5.92 18.88 19.47
CA LEU A 242 -5.20 18.17 20.53
C LEU A 242 -3.86 18.83 20.88
N LEU A 243 -2.96 18.97 19.90
CA LEU A 243 -1.63 19.52 20.13
C LEU A 243 -1.66 21.03 20.45
N PRO A 244 -2.37 21.91 19.70
CA PRO A 244 -2.38 23.34 20.01
C PRO A 244 -3.02 23.70 21.35
N LEU A 245 -4.10 23.00 21.73
CA LEU A 245 -4.76 23.24 23.01
C LEU A 245 -3.91 22.75 24.19
N LEU A 246 -3.19 21.63 24.02
CA LEU A 246 -2.23 21.12 25.01
C LEU A 246 -1.09 22.13 25.23
N VAL A 247 -0.51 22.69 24.16
CA VAL A 247 0.50 23.78 24.27
C VAL A 247 -0.09 25.00 24.99
N THR A 248 -1.31 25.42 24.64
CA THR A 248 -1.99 26.60 25.25
C THR A 248 -2.35 26.38 26.74
N GLY A 249 -2.51 25.12 27.15
CA GLY A 249 -2.82 24.72 28.52
C GLY A 249 -1.59 24.52 29.42
N LEU A 250 -0.40 24.32 28.83
CA LEU A 250 0.87 24.10 29.53
C LEU A 250 1.85 25.28 29.44
N THR A 251 1.73 26.14 28.43
CA THR A 251 2.66 27.25 28.17
C THR A 251 1.95 28.60 28.20
N LYS A 252 2.74 29.69 28.08
CA LYS A 252 2.21 31.06 27.98
C LYS A 252 1.55 31.32 26.61
N ILE A 253 2.04 30.66 25.56
CA ILE A 253 1.68 30.84 24.14
C ILE A 253 0.19 30.61 23.92
N SER A 254 -0.46 31.47 23.14
CA SER A 254 -1.85 31.30 22.75
C SER A 254 -2.01 30.45 21.47
N TYR A 255 -3.14 29.76 21.38
CA TYR A 255 -3.58 29.01 20.20
C TYR A 255 -3.40 29.77 18.86
N ARG A 256 -3.70 31.08 18.85
CA ARG A 256 -3.60 31.91 17.63
C ARG A 256 -2.16 32.25 17.25
N GLU A 257 -1.27 32.43 18.22
CA GLU A 257 0.16 32.64 17.95
C GLU A 257 0.80 31.36 17.43
N LEU A 258 0.51 30.23 18.07
CA LEU A 258 0.99 28.92 17.63
C LEU A 258 0.56 28.57 16.20
N LEU A 259 -0.74 28.72 15.86
CA LEU A 259 -1.21 28.44 14.50
C LEU A 259 -0.62 29.40 13.45
N ARG A 260 -0.34 30.66 13.81
CA ARG A 260 0.32 31.61 12.89
C ARG A 260 1.77 31.22 12.63
N ALA A 261 2.53 30.85 13.67
CA ALA A 261 3.89 30.36 13.51
C ALA A 261 3.92 29.02 12.77
N ALA A 262 2.94 28.14 13.02
CA ALA A 262 2.86 26.83 12.37
C ALA A 262 2.34 26.88 10.93
N GLN A 263 1.71 27.97 10.47
CA GLN A 263 1.05 28.04 9.16
C GLN A 263 2.01 27.69 8.00
N GLU A 264 3.19 28.29 7.97
CA GLU A 264 4.16 28.08 6.90
C GLU A 264 4.79 26.67 6.94
N PRO A 265 5.28 26.15 8.10
CA PRO A 265 5.60 24.74 8.27
C PRO A 265 4.48 23.77 7.84
N LEU A 266 3.25 23.97 8.32
CA LEU A 266 2.12 23.05 8.11
C LEU A 266 1.73 22.95 6.64
N LEU A 267 1.58 24.10 5.97
CA LEU A 267 1.23 24.12 4.54
C LEU A 267 2.36 23.55 3.68
N THR A 268 3.62 23.78 4.07
CA THR A 268 4.77 23.20 3.36
C THR A 268 4.78 21.68 3.51
N ALA A 269 4.61 21.13 4.72
CA ALA A 269 4.59 19.67 4.92
C ALA A 269 3.38 18.98 4.27
N LEU A 270 2.19 19.58 4.41
CA LEU A 270 0.95 19.09 3.79
C LEU A 270 1.07 19.03 2.25
N ALA A 271 1.96 19.81 1.66
CA ALA A 271 2.06 19.91 0.22
C ALA A 271 3.34 19.25 -0.36
N THR A 272 4.43 19.15 0.40
CA THR A 272 5.63 18.39 0.01
C THR A 272 5.54 16.89 0.31
N GLY A 273 4.75 16.48 1.32
CA GLY A 273 4.61 15.06 1.71
C GLY A 273 5.89 14.42 2.27
N LYS A 274 6.82 15.24 2.79
CA LYS A 274 7.95 14.78 3.62
C LYS A 274 8.17 15.75 4.78
N LEU A 275 7.85 15.33 6.02
CA LEU A 275 8.12 16.10 7.25
C LEU A 275 9.59 16.53 7.36
N PHE A 276 10.49 15.64 6.91
CA PHE A 276 11.93 15.85 6.88
C PHE A 276 12.33 17.22 6.28
N VAL A 277 11.74 17.54 5.13
CA VAL A 277 11.97 18.79 4.37
C VAL A 277 11.69 20.06 5.18
N VAL A 278 10.82 19.97 6.19
CA VAL A 278 10.31 21.13 6.93
C VAL A 278 11.02 21.32 8.28
N LEU A 279 11.93 20.42 8.67
CA LEU A 279 12.66 20.50 9.95
C LEU A 279 13.37 21.84 10.21
N PRO A 280 14.09 22.48 9.24
CA PRO A 280 14.71 23.77 9.49
C PRO A 280 13.68 24.86 9.76
N LEU A 281 12.58 24.85 8.99
CA LEU A 281 11.48 25.82 9.10
C LEU A 281 10.69 25.65 10.41
N ILE A 282 10.55 24.42 10.91
CA ILE A 282 9.99 24.13 12.25
C ILE A 282 10.86 24.74 13.35
N ALA A 283 12.18 24.56 13.26
CA ALA A 283 13.13 25.10 14.24
C ALA A 283 13.12 26.64 14.25
N GLU A 284 13.22 27.26 13.07
CA GLU A 284 13.16 28.72 12.87
C GLU A 284 11.85 29.30 13.40
N SER A 285 10.69 28.71 13.05
CA SER A 285 9.37 29.15 13.54
C SER A 285 9.23 29.05 15.06
N CYS A 286 9.86 28.06 15.70
CA CYS A 286 9.87 27.94 17.16
C CYS A 286 10.81 28.97 17.81
N GLU A 287 11.95 29.27 17.19
CA GLU A 287 12.90 30.30 17.65
C GLU A 287 12.27 31.69 17.59
N GLU A 288 11.66 32.08 16.46
CA GLU A 288 10.95 33.36 16.33
C GLU A 288 9.82 33.50 17.37
N LEU A 289 9.03 32.43 17.56
CA LEU A 289 7.90 32.44 18.50
C LEU A 289 8.37 32.63 19.96
N LEU A 290 9.45 31.95 20.38
CA LEU A 290 10.02 32.11 21.73
C LEU A 290 10.72 33.45 21.92
N GLN A 291 11.39 33.98 20.88
CA GLN A 291 11.96 35.34 20.90
C GLN A 291 10.86 36.40 21.09
N SER A 292 9.71 36.26 20.41
CA SER A 292 8.60 37.20 20.50
C SER A 292 7.96 37.32 21.89
N GLN A 293 8.16 36.32 22.75
CA GLN A 293 7.62 36.24 24.11
C GLN A 293 8.64 36.65 25.20
N SER A 294 9.90 36.88 24.83
CA SER A 294 11.01 37.09 25.76
C SER A 294 11.43 38.57 25.81
N GLU A 295 10.72 39.40 26.58
CA GLU A 295 10.97 40.85 26.63
C GLU A 295 12.34 41.24 27.23
N THR A 296 13.05 40.35 27.92
CA THR A 296 14.39 40.65 28.47
C THR A 296 15.17 39.39 28.84
N GLN A 297 16.28 39.11 28.14
CA GLN A 297 17.54 38.46 28.59
C GLN A 297 18.29 37.82 27.40
N SER A 298 19.62 37.83 27.49
CA SER A 298 20.56 37.25 26.50
C SER A 298 20.33 35.76 26.25
N PHE A 299 20.73 35.31 25.06
CA PHE A 299 20.40 33.98 24.51
C PHE A 299 21.44 32.89 24.80
N ASP A 300 22.58 33.22 25.44
CA ASP A 300 23.79 32.37 25.46
C ASP A 300 23.71 31.07 26.29
N GLU A 301 22.67 30.87 27.11
CA GLU A 301 22.50 29.64 27.93
C GLU A 301 21.16 28.90 27.73
N LYS A 302 20.32 29.31 26.77
CA LYS A 302 18.95 28.78 26.64
C LYS A 302 18.84 27.64 25.63
N VAL A 303 18.04 26.61 25.99
CA VAL A 303 17.74 25.45 25.13
C VAL A 303 17.17 25.93 23.80
N THR A 304 17.91 25.71 22.72
CA THR A 304 17.53 26.19 21.39
C THR A 304 16.60 25.18 20.71
N PRO A 305 15.46 25.60 20.13
CA PRO A 305 14.61 24.73 19.30
C PRO A 305 15.35 23.94 18.22
N SER A 306 16.39 24.53 17.62
CA SER A 306 17.33 23.86 16.71
C SER A 306 18.06 22.63 17.28
N VAL A 307 18.07 22.40 18.60
CA VAL A 307 18.48 21.12 19.22
C VAL A 307 17.32 20.14 19.29
N VAL A 308 16.17 20.58 19.79
CA VAL A 308 15.06 19.69 20.17
C VAL A 308 14.33 19.15 18.95
N VAL A 309 14.16 19.96 17.90
CA VAL A 309 13.45 19.56 16.67
C VAL A 309 14.18 18.41 15.94
N PRO A 310 15.50 18.47 15.64
CA PRO A 310 16.19 17.36 14.99
C PRO A 310 16.41 16.16 15.91
N LEU A 311 16.55 16.38 17.23
CA LEU A 311 16.63 15.30 18.23
C LEU A 311 15.33 14.48 18.30
N ALA A 312 14.17 15.11 18.15
CA ALA A 312 12.88 14.45 18.23
C ALA A 312 12.44 13.78 16.92
N TYR A 313 12.92 14.25 15.76
CA TYR A 313 12.50 13.75 14.45
C TYR A 313 12.60 12.22 14.20
N PRO A 314 13.62 11.48 14.68
CA PRO A 314 13.70 10.03 14.50
C PRO A 314 12.56 9.27 15.16
N PHE A 315 11.98 9.85 16.21
CA PHE A 315 10.95 9.20 16.98
C PHE A 315 9.59 9.33 16.26
N PRO A 316 8.75 8.28 16.27
CA PRO A 316 7.40 8.35 15.73
C PRO A 316 6.61 9.57 16.24
N HIS A 317 6.27 10.49 15.35
CA HIS A 317 5.31 11.56 15.65
C HIS A 317 3.88 11.02 15.62
N ILE A 318 2.92 11.73 16.23
CA ILE A 318 1.51 11.29 16.28
C ILE A 318 0.96 10.96 14.88
N GLY A 319 1.31 11.72 13.84
CA GLY A 319 0.88 11.41 12.47
C GLY A 319 1.30 10.02 11.97
N LYS A 320 2.53 9.59 12.27
CA LYS A 320 3.03 8.23 12.00
C LYS A 320 2.29 7.16 12.80
N VAL A 321 1.82 7.49 14.01
CA VAL A 321 0.96 6.60 14.82
C VAL A 321 -0.45 6.51 14.22
N LEU A 322 -0.99 7.61 13.69
CA LEU A 322 -2.29 7.63 13.01
C LEU A 322 -2.31 6.84 11.70
N SER A 323 -1.16 6.59 11.07
CA SER A 323 -1.06 5.65 9.94
C SER A 323 -1.56 4.23 10.30
N PHE A 324 -1.53 3.84 11.57
CA PHE A 324 -2.04 2.53 12.01
C PHE A 324 -3.56 2.42 12.11
N LEU A 325 -4.29 3.54 11.92
CA LEU A 325 -5.71 3.47 11.56
C LEU A 325 -5.94 2.62 10.30
N PHE A 326 -4.93 2.50 9.44
CA PHE A 326 -4.96 1.56 8.32
C PHE A 326 -5.18 0.11 8.77
N ILE A 327 -4.57 -0.36 9.86
CA ILE A 327 -4.75 -1.75 10.32
C ILE A 327 -6.16 -1.96 10.88
N SER A 328 -6.73 -0.95 11.54
CA SER A 328 -8.14 -1.01 11.98
C SER A 328 -9.10 -0.99 10.80
N PHE A 329 -8.84 -0.15 9.79
CA PHE A 329 -9.57 -0.17 8.52
C PHE A 329 -9.41 -1.50 7.79
N ALA A 330 -8.21 -2.07 7.72
CA ALA A 330 -7.90 -3.32 7.03
C ALA A 330 -8.59 -4.52 7.68
N ALA A 331 -8.62 -4.57 9.03
CA ALA A 331 -9.38 -5.58 9.76
C ALA A 331 -10.88 -5.47 9.47
N TRP A 332 -11.43 -4.26 9.63
CA TRP A 332 -12.83 -3.96 9.35
C TRP A 332 -13.22 -4.31 7.91
N TYR A 333 -12.42 -3.85 6.94
CA TYR A 333 -12.54 -4.12 5.51
C TYR A 333 -12.28 -5.60 5.13
N ALA A 334 -11.76 -6.41 6.05
CA ALA A 334 -11.66 -7.86 5.94
C ALA A 334 -12.74 -8.62 6.73
N GLY A 335 -13.80 -7.92 7.17
CA GLY A 335 -14.89 -8.50 7.95
C GLY A 335 -14.49 -8.94 9.35
N ARG A 336 -13.38 -8.43 9.91
CA ARG A 336 -12.88 -8.77 11.25
C ARG A 336 -12.91 -7.56 12.18
N ASP A 337 -13.58 -7.72 13.32
CA ASP A 337 -13.58 -6.71 14.37
C ASP A 337 -12.32 -6.83 15.26
N LEU A 338 -11.52 -5.77 15.34
CA LEU A 338 -10.46 -5.68 16.36
C LEU A 338 -11.09 -5.30 17.70
N SER A 339 -10.91 -6.16 18.71
CA SER A 339 -11.26 -5.80 20.09
C SER A 339 -10.47 -4.57 20.56
N TRP A 340 -11.00 -3.85 21.57
CA TRP A 340 -10.33 -2.66 22.12
C TRP A 340 -8.88 -2.96 22.54
N ALA A 341 -8.63 -4.15 23.11
CA ALA A 341 -7.31 -4.58 23.58
C ALA A 341 -6.36 -4.86 22.41
N GLN A 342 -6.85 -5.47 21.32
CA GLN A 342 -6.08 -5.64 20.08
C GLN A 342 -5.78 -4.28 19.43
N SER A 343 -6.73 -3.34 19.40
CA SER A 343 -6.50 -1.99 18.88
C SER A 343 -5.43 -1.22 19.68
N VAL A 344 -5.43 -1.34 21.01
CA VAL A 344 -4.36 -0.78 21.87
C VAL A 344 -3.02 -1.44 21.58
N SER A 345 -2.97 -2.78 21.58
CA SER A 345 -1.75 -3.55 21.29
C SER A 345 -1.18 -3.21 19.91
N MET A 346 -2.04 -3.12 18.89
CA MET A 346 -1.69 -2.79 17.51
C MET A 346 -1.03 -1.41 17.41
N ALA A 347 -1.67 -0.39 17.97
CA ALA A 347 -1.14 0.97 17.96
C ALA A 347 0.15 1.09 18.81
N SER A 348 0.26 0.37 19.92
CA SER A 348 1.48 0.32 20.74
C SER A 348 2.65 -0.35 20.02
N THR A 349 2.48 -1.56 19.51
CA THR A 349 3.49 -2.31 18.75
C THR A 349 3.90 -1.54 17.50
N GLY A 350 2.93 -0.99 16.76
CA GLY A 350 3.19 -0.14 15.60
C GLY A 350 4.02 1.10 15.95
N THR A 351 3.68 1.79 17.04
CA THR A 351 4.46 2.95 17.49
C THR A 351 5.90 2.56 17.81
N ILE A 352 6.11 1.43 18.51
CA ILE A 352 7.46 0.98 18.92
C ILE A 352 8.31 0.50 17.73
N SER A 353 7.70 -0.10 16.71
CA SER A 353 8.43 -0.61 15.53
C SER A 353 8.69 0.44 14.44
N ASN A 354 7.97 1.56 14.43
CA ASN A 354 8.00 2.57 13.36
C ASN A 354 9.10 3.64 13.50
N PHE A 355 10.29 3.24 13.93
CA PHE A 355 11.46 4.11 13.86
C PHE A 355 11.90 4.37 12.42
N ALA A 356 11.72 3.40 11.51
CA ALA A 356 12.04 3.55 10.10
C ALA A 356 10.86 4.17 9.29
N SER A 357 9.85 3.38 8.95
CA SER A 357 8.75 3.81 8.07
C SER A 357 7.46 3.00 8.30
N PRO A 358 6.26 3.62 8.15
CA PRO A 358 4.99 2.90 8.09
C PRO A 358 4.98 1.82 7.00
N LEU A 359 5.67 2.04 5.88
CA LEU A 359 5.77 1.06 4.78
C LEU A 359 6.47 -0.25 5.17
N ILE A 360 7.24 -0.26 6.26
CA ILE A 360 7.89 -1.46 6.83
C ILE A 360 7.08 -1.99 8.02
N THR A 361 6.46 -1.10 8.79
CA THR A 361 5.70 -1.46 10.00
C THR A 361 4.32 -2.05 9.69
N ILE A 362 3.63 -1.53 8.67
CA ILE A 362 2.26 -1.95 8.36
C ILE A 362 2.22 -3.40 7.81
N PRO A 363 3.12 -3.87 6.91
CA PRO A 363 3.16 -5.29 6.54
C PRO A 363 3.35 -6.22 7.77
N PHE A 364 4.24 -5.83 8.69
CA PHE A 364 4.48 -6.53 9.95
C PHE A 364 3.27 -6.52 10.91
N LEU A 365 2.47 -5.45 10.91
CA LEU A 365 1.22 -5.43 11.66
C LEU A 365 0.11 -6.24 10.98
N LEU A 366 0.01 -6.22 9.64
CA LEU A 366 -0.93 -7.08 8.91
C LEU A 366 -0.67 -8.56 9.24
N ASP A 367 0.61 -8.95 9.24
CA ASP A 367 1.10 -10.28 9.66
C ASP A 367 0.66 -10.64 11.09
N ILE A 368 0.99 -9.80 12.09
CA ILE A 368 0.60 -10.01 13.50
C ILE A 368 -0.93 -10.19 13.67
N TYR A 369 -1.73 -9.44 12.92
CA TYR A 369 -3.21 -9.51 13.00
C TYR A 369 -3.83 -10.48 11.97
N ARG A 370 -2.99 -11.27 11.27
CA ARG A 370 -3.35 -12.27 10.25
C ARG A 370 -4.24 -11.72 9.13
N LEU A 371 -3.98 -10.48 8.70
CA LEU A 371 -4.72 -9.79 7.66
C LEU A 371 -3.99 -9.95 6.30
N PRO A 372 -4.71 -10.05 5.17
CA PRO A 372 -4.09 -10.22 3.86
C PRO A 372 -3.09 -9.10 3.53
N GLN A 373 -1.89 -9.47 3.08
CA GLN A 373 -0.83 -8.52 2.72
C GLN A 373 -1.20 -7.65 1.52
N ASP A 374 -2.06 -8.15 0.61
CA ASP A 374 -2.55 -7.42 -0.57
C ASP A 374 -3.27 -6.11 -0.20
N LEU A 375 -3.79 -6.01 1.04
CA LEU A 375 -4.35 -4.77 1.59
C LEU A 375 -3.32 -3.63 1.62
N MET A 376 -2.01 -3.92 1.62
CA MET A 376 -0.95 -2.92 1.51
C MET A 376 -1.14 -1.97 0.32
N THR A 377 -1.70 -2.46 -0.79
CA THR A 377 -2.04 -1.62 -1.96
C THR A 377 -3.06 -0.53 -1.60
N LEU A 378 -4.01 -0.82 -0.71
CA LEU A 378 -4.98 0.13 -0.16
C LEU A 378 -4.36 1.14 0.83
N PHE A 379 -3.16 0.86 1.37
CA PHE A 379 -2.38 1.84 2.13
C PHE A 379 -1.55 2.74 1.19
N ILE A 380 -0.90 2.14 0.19
CA ILE A 380 0.00 2.83 -0.74
C ILE A 380 -0.77 3.78 -1.68
N LEU A 381 -1.90 3.34 -2.23
CA LEU A 381 -2.69 4.11 -3.20
C LEU A 381 -3.15 5.49 -2.68
N PRO A 382 -3.77 5.63 -1.48
CA PRO A 382 -4.04 6.94 -0.86
C PRO A 382 -2.81 7.53 -0.15
N GLY A 383 -1.64 6.89 -0.25
CA GLY A 383 -0.41 7.28 0.43
C GLY A 383 -0.04 8.74 0.15
N PHE A 384 -0.26 9.22 -1.08
CA PHE A 384 0.02 10.62 -1.44
C PHE A 384 -0.75 11.62 -0.57
N LEU A 385 -1.96 11.31 -0.10
CA LEU A 385 -2.77 12.20 0.75
C LEU A 385 -2.57 11.90 2.23
N THR A 386 -2.60 10.62 2.62
CA THR A 386 -2.54 10.20 4.03
C THR A 386 -1.18 10.51 4.66
N THR A 387 -0.08 10.35 3.94
CA THR A 387 1.26 10.75 4.42
C THR A 387 1.39 12.25 4.58
N ARG A 388 0.87 13.06 3.64
CA ARG A 388 0.82 14.54 3.74
C ARG A 388 0.08 15.01 4.98
N MET A 389 -1.06 14.39 5.29
CA MET A 389 -1.83 14.72 6.50
C MET A 389 -1.10 14.27 7.79
N ALA A 390 -0.48 13.09 7.79
CA ALA A 390 0.34 12.61 8.89
C ALA A 390 1.57 13.50 9.13
N ASP A 391 2.21 14.01 8.08
CA ASP A 391 3.35 14.91 8.18
C ASP A 391 2.96 16.31 8.65
N ALA A 392 1.77 16.81 8.29
CA ALA A 392 1.21 18.01 8.90
C ALA A 392 0.97 17.84 10.42
N VAL A 393 0.49 16.67 10.87
CA VAL A 393 0.46 16.35 12.33
C VAL A 393 1.88 16.29 12.89
N GLY A 394 2.85 15.76 12.12
CA GLY A 394 4.26 15.72 12.48
C GLY A 394 4.90 17.08 12.73
N VAL A 395 4.60 18.07 11.88
CA VAL A 395 4.99 19.48 12.08
C VAL A 395 4.48 19.97 13.43
N MET A 396 3.17 19.85 13.68
CA MET A 396 2.59 20.37 14.91
C MET A 396 3.10 19.61 16.15
N HIS A 397 3.35 18.30 16.01
CA HIS A 397 3.93 17.46 17.05
C HIS A 397 5.33 17.96 17.44
N LEU A 398 6.23 18.19 16.47
CA LEU A 398 7.59 18.66 16.73
C LEU A 398 7.62 20.08 17.32
N MET A 399 6.76 20.98 16.81
CA MET A 399 6.61 22.31 17.40
C MET A 399 6.08 22.24 18.84
N ALA A 400 4.99 21.50 19.08
CA ALA A 400 4.39 21.36 20.41
C ALA A 400 5.38 20.75 21.41
N LEU A 401 6.03 19.65 21.03
CA LEU A 401 7.07 19.00 21.84
C LEU A 401 8.17 19.99 22.20
N THR A 402 8.71 20.71 21.21
CA THR A 402 9.80 21.66 21.41
C THR A 402 9.44 22.80 22.35
N LEU A 403 8.25 23.39 22.18
CA LEU A 403 7.78 24.50 23.02
C LEU A 403 7.51 24.05 24.46
N ILE A 404 6.98 22.84 24.67
CA ILE A 404 6.75 22.28 26.01
C ILE A 404 8.07 21.85 26.66
N VAL A 405 8.97 21.19 25.93
CA VAL A 405 10.33 20.86 26.43
C VAL A 405 11.04 22.13 26.89
N ASN A 406 11.00 23.20 26.08
CA ASN A 406 11.60 24.47 26.47
C ASN A 406 10.95 25.05 27.74
N ALA A 407 9.61 25.08 27.82
CA ALA A 407 8.90 25.56 29.00
C ALA A 407 9.21 24.74 30.28
N VAL A 408 9.37 23.41 30.16
CA VAL A 408 9.74 22.55 31.30
C VAL A 408 11.20 22.76 31.71
N VAL A 409 12.14 22.83 30.77
CA VAL A 409 13.57 22.98 31.11
C VAL A 409 13.87 24.38 31.68
N GLN A 410 13.20 25.42 31.17
CA GLN A 410 13.30 26.80 31.69
C GLN A 410 12.47 27.03 32.97
N ASN A 411 11.76 26.01 33.50
CA ASN A 411 10.83 26.13 34.63
C ASN A 411 9.70 27.16 34.43
N GLU A 412 9.33 27.45 33.17
CA GLU A 412 8.25 28.37 32.80
C GLU A 412 6.89 27.70 32.57
N LEU A 413 6.78 26.39 32.87
CA LEU A 413 5.56 25.61 32.71
C LEU A 413 4.39 26.20 33.52
N GLN A 414 3.31 26.60 32.84
CA GLN A 414 2.09 27.12 33.45
C GLN A 414 0.93 26.13 33.27
N ILE A 415 0.77 25.19 34.20
CA ILE A 415 -0.31 24.20 34.16
C ILE A 415 -1.66 24.87 34.47
N ARG A 416 -2.41 25.22 33.42
CA ARG A 416 -3.72 25.88 33.52
C ARG A 416 -4.83 24.82 33.56
N TRP A 417 -4.96 24.09 34.67
CA TRP A 417 -5.91 22.98 34.85
C TRP A 417 -7.32 23.23 34.30
N ARG A 418 -7.94 24.38 34.62
CA ARG A 418 -9.27 24.73 34.09
C ARG A 418 -9.30 24.77 32.56
N ARG A 419 -8.25 25.27 31.90
CA ARG A 419 -8.14 25.27 30.42
C ARG A 419 -7.87 23.88 29.88
N LEU A 420 -7.02 23.08 30.54
CA LEU A 420 -6.75 21.69 30.13
C LEU A 420 -8.01 20.83 30.17
N VAL A 421 -8.83 20.92 31.22
CA VAL A 421 -10.11 20.20 31.33
C VAL A 421 -11.11 20.65 30.25
N ILE A 422 -11.27 21.96 30.04
CA ILE A 422 -12.14 22.50 28.97
C ILE A 422 -11.65 22.06 27.59
N SER A 423 -10.32 22.07 27.37
CA SER A 423 -9.71 21.65 26.11
C SER A 423 -9.89 20.16 25.86
N GLY A 424 -9.69 19.31 26.88
CA GLY A 424 -9.94 17.87 26.79
C GLY A 424 -11.40 17.59 26.46
N ALA A 425 -12.34 18.24 27.15
CA ALA A 425 -13.76 18.13 26.84
C ALA A 425 -14.10 18.59 25.40
N ALA A 426 -13.49 19.68 24.92
CA ALA A 426 -13.69 20.18 23.56
C ALA A 426 -13.12 19.22 22.50
N VAL A 427 -11.93 18.64 22.71
CA VAL A 427 -11.33 17.62 21.85
C VAL A 427 -12.20 16.36 21.81
N SER A 428 -12.63 15.87 22.98
CA SER A 428 -13.51 14.70 23.08
C SER A 428 -14.85 14.93 22.40
N LEU A 429 -15.49 16.09 22.60
CA LEU A 429 -16.75 16.43 21.95
C LEU A 429 -16.60 16.52 20.42
N ALA A 430 -15.56 17.20 19.92
CA ALA A 430 -15.28 17.28 18.49
C ALA A 430 -15.04 15.89 17.89
N LEU A 431 -14.25 15.05 18.56
CA LEU A 431 -13.97 13.68 18.12
C LEU A 431 -15.23 12.82 18.09
N LEU A 432 -16.05 12.84 19.16
CA LEU A 432 -17.32 12.09 19.23
C LEU A 432 -18.29 12.52 18.13
N LEU A 433 -18.41 13.82 17.86
CA LEU A 433 -19.27 14.33 16.78
C LEU A 433 -18.75 13.90 15.40
N SER A 434 -17.45 14.09 15.12
CA SER A 434 -16.86 13.74 13.83
C SER A 434 -16.89 12.23 13.57
N CYS A 435 -16.53 11.41 14.55
CA CYS A 435 -16.57 9.95 14.44
C CYS A 435 -18.01 9.40 14.41
N GLY A 436 -18.96 10.02 15.12
CA GLY A 436 -20.39 9.69 15.02
C GLY A 436 -20.96 9.98 13.63
N MET A 437 -20.64 11.14 13.05
CA MET A 437 -21.01 11.48 11.67
C MET A 437 -20.38 10.53 10.65
N MET A 438 -19.10 10.19 10.81
CA MET A 438 -18.39 9.19 9.99
C MET A 438 -19.07 7.82 10.08
N SER A 439 -19.37 7.34 11.30
CA SER A 439 -20.03 6.05 11.53
C SER A 439 -21.40 5.98 10.84
N HIS A 440 -22.21 7.04 10.99
CA HIS A 440 -23.52 7.13 10.35
C HIS A 440 -23.42 7.17 8.82
N TYR A 441 -22.45 7.92 8.27
CA TYR A 441 -22.18 7.95 6.84
C TYR A 441 -21.76 6.56 6.31
N LEU A 442 -20.80 5.91 6.95
CA LEU A 442 -20.34 4.57 6.56
C LEU A 442 -21.44 3.51 6.68
N ALA A 443 -22.30 3.59 7.71
CA ALA A 443 -23.46 2.69 7.85
C ALA A 443 -24.55 2.92 6.79
N SER A 444 -24.60 4.08 6.15
CA SER A 444 -25.54 4.37 5.05
C SER A 444 -25.10 3.80 3.69
N ILE A 445 -23.83 3.39 3.58
CA ILE A 445 -23.23 2.90 2.35
C ILE A 445 -23.44 1.39 2.25
N LYS A 446 -24.21 0.97 1.25
CA LYS A 446 -24.24 -0.43 0.82
C LYS A 446 -22.95 -0.76 0.07
N PHE A 447 -22.01 -1.43 0.74
CA PHE A 447 -20.96 -2.20 0.05
C PHE A 447 -21.62 -3.42 -0.60
N SER A 448 -22.27 -3.24 -1.76
CA SER A 448 -22.90 -4.34 -2.51
C SER A 448 -21.91 -5.02 -3.43
N ASP A 449 -21.86 -6.36 -3.40
CA ASP A 449 -21.93 -7.35 -4.50
C ASP A 449 -21.16 -7.14 -5.83
N GLN A 450 -20.37 -6.07 -5.98
CA GLN A 450 -19.74 -5.61 -7.23
C GLN A 450 -18.42 -6.33 -7.59
N LEU A 451 -18.12 -7.44 -6.94
CA LEU A 451 -16.84 -8.14 -7.12
C LEU A 451 -17.06 -9.58 -7.56
N ASP A 452 -17.96 -10.32 -6.92
CA ASP A 452 -18.56 -11.54 -7.48
C ASP A 452 -19.12 -11.25 -8.88
N SER A 453 -19.83 -10.11 -9.02
CA SER A 453 -20.38 -9.68 -10.30
C SER A 453 -19.33 -9.34 -11.35
N ARG A 454 -18.09 -9.00 -11.00
CA ARG A 454 -17.09 -8.53 -11.98
C ARG A 454 -16.27 -9.65 -12.58
N PHE A 455 -15.77 -10.60 -11.80
CA PHE A 455 -15.14 -11.79 -12.37
C PHE A 455 -16.17 -12.60 -13.16
N LEU A 456 -17.39 -12.75 -12.63
CA LEU A 456 -18.51 -13.35 -13.36
C LEU A 456 -19.13 -12.41 -14.42
N SER A 457 -18.63 -11.18 -14.64
CA SER A 457 -19.01 -10.38 -15.83
C SER A 457 -18.05 -10.53 -17.00
N LEU A 458 -16.91 -11.22 -16.81
CA LEU A 458 -15.96 -11.46 -17.89
C LEU A 458 -16.67 -12.12 -19.09
N SER A 459 -16.29 -11.68 -20.27
CA SER A 459 -16.87 -12.10 -21.54
C SER A 459 -15.75 -12.31 -22.54
N LEU A 460 -15.94 -13.24 -23.46
CA LEU A 460 -15.04 -13.45 -24.61
C LEU A 460 -14.74 -12.11 -25.28
N SER A 461 -13.45 -11.76 -25.44
CA SER A 461 -13.05 -10.53 -26.13
C SER A 461 -13.18 -10.66 -27.64
N ASP A 462 -13.01 -11.88 -28.14
CA ASP A 462 -13.30 -12.30 -29.52
C ASP A 462 -14.02 -13.66 -29.53
N SER A 463 -15.03 -13.83 -30.40
CA SER A 463 -15.80 -15.07 -30.50
C SER A 463 -16.06 -15.46 -31.96
N ALA A 464 -16.28 -16.75 -32.20
CA ALA A 464 -16.71 -17.25 -33.50
C ALA A 464 -18.14 -16.75 -33.80
N ALA A 465 -18.45 -16.50 -35.08
CA ALA A 465 -19.74 -15.90 -35.47
C ALA A 465 -20.94 -16.87 -35.39
N ASP A 466 -20.69 -18.18 -35.48
CA ASP A 466 -21.69 -19.25 -35.38
C ASP A 466 -21.20 -20.26 -34.33
N PHE A 467 -21.88 -20.28 -33.17
CA PHE A 467 -21.59 -21.21 -32.10
C PHE A 467 -22.84 -21.63 -31.34
N GLU A 468 -22.77 -22.80 -30.72
CA GLU A 468 -23.84 -23.38 -29.91
C GLU A 468 -23.23 -24.04 -28.66
N VAL A 469 -23.92 -23.96 -27.52
CA VAL A 469 -23.46 -24.54 -26.24
C VAL A 469 -24.54 -25.48 -25.74
N PHE A 470 -24.20 -26.75 -25.61
CA PHE A 470 -25.05 -27.76 -25.01
C PHE A 470 -24.78 -27.84 -23.50
N HIS A 471 -25.84 -28.07 -22.72
CA HIS A 471 -25.77 -28.25 -21.26
C HIS A 471 -25.87 -29.71 -20.84
N ASP A 472 -26.34 -30.59 -21.72
CA ASP A 472 -26.37 -32.04 -21.57
C ASP A 472 -25.72 -32.70 -22.81
N ARG A 473 -25.00 -33.80 -22.62
CA ARG A 473 -24.43 -34.59 -23.72
C ARG A 473 -25.49 -35.31 -24.56
N TYR A 474 -26.69 -35.53 -24.04
CA TYR A 474 -27.75 -36.24 -24.75
C TYR A 474 -28.52 -35.38 -25.77
N ASP A 475 -28.41 -34.05 -25.71
CA ASP A 475 -29.08 -33.11 -26.61
C ASP A 475 -28.35 -32.87 -27.94
N ILE A 476 -27.12 -33.40 -28.09
CA ILE A 476 -26.25 -33.08 -29.23
C ILE A 476 -26.73 -33.73 -30.54
N PRO A 477 -26.65 -33.01 -31.68
CA PRO A 477 -26.88 -33.61 -32.99
C PRO A 477 -25.90 -34.73 -33.30
N LYS A 478 -26.37 -35.80 -33.95
CA LYS A 478 -25.49 -36.83 -34.52
C LYS A 478 -24.62 -36.23 -35.63
N ARG A 479 -23.35 -36.62 -35.66
CA ARG A 479 -22.41 -36.33 -36.76
C ARG A 479 -22.96 -36.81 -38.10
N GLN A 480 -22.61 -36.10 -39.17
CA GLN A 480 -23.01 -36.42 -40.54
C GLN A 480 -21.90 -37.16 -41.29
N SER A 481 -20.64 -36.88 -40.97
CA SER A 481 -19.48 -37.53 -41.57
C SER A 481 -19.08 -38.80 -40.82
N ASN A 482 -18.88 -39.88 -41.59
CA ASN A 482 -18.36 -41.17 -41.14
C ASN A 482 -16.81 -41.26 -41.25
N GLU A 483 -16.11 -40.15 -41.51
CA GLU A 483 -14.65 -40.14 -41.55
C GLU A 483 -14.04 -40.51 -40.19
N LYS A 484 -12.79 -41.00 -40.21
CA LYS A 484 -12.12 -41.46 -38.98
C LYS A 484 -11.25 -40.40 -38.33
N THR A 485 -10.70 -39.45 -39.09
CA THR A 485 -9.85 -38.38 -38.56
C THR A 485 -10.61 -37.08 -38.39
N ALA A 486 -10.38 -36.38 -37.28
CA ALA A 486 -11.00 -35.12 -36.91
C ALA A 486 -10.77 -34.06 -38.00
N LEU A 487 -9.55 -33.93 -38.52
CA LEU A 487 -9.24 -32.95 -39.59
C LEU A 487 -10.14 -33.08 -40.83
N LYS A 488 -10.48 -34.30 -41.24
CA LYS A 488 -11.38 -34.52 -42.37
C LYS A 488 -12.82 -34.21 -41.97
N ARG A 489 -13.28 -34.75 -40.83
CA ARG A 489 -14.62 -34.52 -40.27
C ARG A 489 -14.91 -33.02 -40.15
N ILE A 490 -14.03 -32.27 -39.50
CA ILE A 490 -14.10 -30.81 -39.30
C ILE A 490 -14.13 -30.07 -40.65
N ARG A 491 -13.35 -30.52 -41.64
CA ARG A 491 -13.32 -29.91 -42.98
C ARG A 491 -14.60 -30.17 -43.78
N GLU A 492 -15.15 -31.37 -43.70
CA GLU A 492 -16.38 -31.78 -44.38
C GLU A 492 -17.62 -31.14 -43.76
N GLU A 493 -17.76 -31.22 -42.43
CA GLU A 493 -18.91 -30.70 -41.69
C GLU A 493 -18.84 -29.18 -41.45
N LYS A 494 -17.66 -28.56 -41.66
CA LYS A 494 -17.38 -27.17 -41.30
C LYS A 494 -17.63 -26.86 -39.81
N LEU A 495 -17.50 -27.89 -38.97
CA LEU A 495 -17.87 -27.90 -37.56
C LEU A 495 -16.71 -28.44 -36.72
N LEU A 496 -16.30 -27.67 -35.71
CA LEU A 496 -15.44 -28.11 -34.63
C LEU A 496 -16.29 -28.35 -33.38
N ARG A 497 -16.26 -29.55 -32.81
CA ARG A 497 -16.99 -29.83 -31.57
C ARG A 497 -16.03 -29.96 -30.39
N VAL A 498 -16.23 -29.12 -29.38
CA VAL A 498 -15.32 -28.93 -28.26
C VAL A 498 -15.96 -29.45 -26.98
N GLY A 499 -15.36 -30.48 -26.39
CA GLY A 499 -15.68 -30.91 -25.04
C GLY A 499 -15.24 -29.86 -24.02
N TYR A 500 -16.09 -29.44 -23.08
CA TYR A 500 -15.72 -28.55 -21.97
C TYR A 500 -16.07 -29.14 -20.59
N VAL A 501 -15.30 -28.75 -19.57
CA VAL A 501 -15.61 -29.03 -18.15
C VAL A 501 -16.46 -27.89 -17.59
N GLN A 502 -17.55 -28.22 -16.90
CA GLN A 502 -18.39 -27.23 -16.22
C GLN A 502 -17.70 -26.66 -14.97
N ASP A 503 -17.94 -25.37 -14.68
CA ASP A 503 -17.46 -24.63 -13.50
C ASP A 503 -15.95 -24.71 -13.21
N HIS A 504 -15.13 -24.82 -14.26
CA HIS A 504 -13.68 -24.95 -14.18
C HIS A 504 -12.97 -23.59 -14.42
N LEU A 505 -13.24 -22.65 -13.52
CA LEU A 505 -12.63 -21.31 -13.45
C LEU A 505 -11.08 -21.39 -13.43
N PRO A 506 -10.34 -20.54 -14.16
CA PRO A 506 -10.75 -19.53 -15.16
C PRO A 506 -10.84 -20.07 -16.60
N PHE A 507 -10.70 -21.39 -16.81
CA PHE A 507 -10.53 -22.00 -18.13
C PHE A 507 -11.83 -22.19 -18.90
N SER A 508 -12.89 -22.64 -18.22
CA SER A 508 -14.22 -22.83 -18.80
C SER A 508 -15.28 -22.75 -17.69
N PHE A 509 -16.15 -21.75 -17.75
CA PHE A 509 -17.19 -21.51 -16.74
C PHE A 509 -18.36 -20.71 -17.33
N PHE A 510 -19.51 -20.75 -16.68
CA PHE A 510 -20.64 -19.88 -17.02
C PHE A 510 -20.54 -18.54 -16.30
N ASN A 511 -20.59 -17.44 -17.04
CA ASN A 511 -20.62 -16.11 -16.47
C ASN A 511 -22.04 -15.73 -15.97
N SER A 512 -22.17 -14.58 -15.31
CA SER A 512 -23.42 -14.02 -14.79
C SER A 512 -24.52 -13.78 -15.83
N GLN A 513 -24.19 -13.79 -17.13
CA GLN A 513 -25.16 -13.73 -18.24
C GLN A 513 -25.60 -15.13 -18.71
N GLY A 514 -25.15 -16.20 -18.06
CA GLY A 514 -25.39 -17.59 -18.46
C GLY A 514 -24.60 -18.03 -19.70
N LYS A 515 -23.55 -17.29 -20.09
CA LYS A 515 -22.72 -17.62 -21.26
C LYS A 515 -21.48 -18.40 -20.85
N LEU A 516 -21.13 -19.42 -21.63
CA LEU A 516 -19.87 -20.14 -21.49
C LEU A 516 -18.70 -19.21 -21.89
N VAL A 517 -17.74 -19.05 -21.00
CA VAL A 517 -16.55 -18.20 -21.17
C VAL A 517 -15.33 -18.84 -20.50
N GLY A 518 -14.15 -18.24 -20.70
CA GLY A 518 -12.90 -18.67 -20.06
C GLY A 518 -11.73 -18.73 -21.05
N TYR A 519 -10.52 -18.91 -20.51
CA TYR A 519 -9.27 -18.91 -21.30
C TYR A 519 -9.32 -19.90 -22.48
N ASP A 520 -9.67 -21.17 -22.23
CA ASP A 520 -9.68 -22.20 -23.27
C ASP A 520 -10.85 -21.99 -24.25
N VAL A 521 -12.00 -21.52 -23.74
CA VAL A 521 -13.20 -21.25 -24.55
C VAL A 521 -12.89 -20.17 -25.59
N GLU A 522 -12.21 -19.09 -25.19
CA GLU A 522 -11.80 -18.02 -26.11
C GLU A 522 -10.72 -18.48 -27.10
N LEU A 523 -9.73 -19.25 -26.63
CA LEU A 523 -8.66 -19.79 -27.47
C LEU A 523 -9.24 -20.69 -28.59
N LEU A 524 -10.22 -21.55 -28.28
CA LEU A 524 -10.88 -22.39 -29.29
C LEU A 524 -11.84 -21.61 -30.21
N HIS A 525 -12.45 -20.51 -29.74
CA HIS A 525 -13.16 -19.58 -30.62
C HIS A 525 -12.23 -18.91 -31.64
N GLN A 526 -11.00 -18.56 -31.25
CA GLN A 526 -10.01 -17.99 -32.17
C GLN A 526 -9.61 -19.00 -33.26
N LEU A 527 -9.37 -20.26 -32.91
CA LEU A 527 -9.15 -21.35 -33.88
C LEU A 527 -10.32 -21.48 -34.88
N ALA A 528 -11.55 -21.56 -34.36
CA ALA A 528 -12.74 -21.69 -35.19
C ALA A 528 -12.92 -20.49 -36.14
N LYS A 529 -12.65 -19.27 -35.66
CA LYS A 529 -12.70 -18.04 -36.45
C LYS A 529 -11.63 -18.01 -37.56
N GLN A 530 -10.39 -18.38 -37.25
CA GLN A 530 -9.29 -18.43 -38.23
C GLN A 530 -9.54 -19.47 -39.33
N LEU A 531 -10.15 -20.62 -38.99
CA LEU A 531 -10.47 -21.69 -39.93
C LEU A 531 -11.84 -21.54 -40.62
N ASN A 532 -12.62 -20.52 -40.25
CA ASN A 532 -14.00 -20.29 -40.67
C ASN A 532 -14.88 -21.55 -40.49
N LEU A 533 -15.01 -21.96 -39.22
CA LEU A 533 -15.77 -23.11 -38.73
C LEU A 533 -16.87 -22.65 -37.77
N ARG A 534 -17.99 -23.39 -37.77
CA ARG A 534 -18.95 -23.40 -36.67
C ARG A 534 -18.34 -24.12 -35.46
N ILE A 535 -18.69 -23.72 -34.24
CA ILE A 535 -18.19 -24.37 -33.01
C ILE A 535 -19.33 -24.80 -32.08
N GLU A 536 -19.35 -26.07 -31.69
CA GLU A 536 -20.33 -26.65 -30.76
C GLU A 536 -19.64 -27.06 -29.46
N PHE A 537 -20.05 -26.50 -28.32
CA PHE A 537 -19.52 -26.87 -27.00
C PHE A 537 -20.38 -27.93 -26.34
N VAL A 538 -19.77 -29.04 -25.91
CA VAL A 538 -20.46 -30.21 -25.30
C VAL A 538 -19.85 -30.50 -23.93
N PRO A 539 -20.64 -30.73 -22.88
CA PRO A 539 -20.10 -30.97 -21.55
C PRO A 539 -19.48 -32.38 -21.46
N PHE A 540 -18.39 -32.50 -20.71
CA PHE A 540 -17.84 -33.80 -20.31
C PHE A 540 -17.46 -33.82 -18.82
N THR A 541 -17.24 -35.02 -18.31
CA THR A 541 -16.70 -35.28 -16.98
C THR A 541 -15.43 -36.11 -17.07
N GLU A 542 -14.65 -36.18 -15.98
CA GLU A 542 -13.46 -37.03 -15.86
C GLU A 542 -13.72 -38.51 -16.24
N SER A 543 -14.96 -39.02 -16.08
CA SER A 543 -15.32 -40.40 -16.44
C SER A 543 -15.72 -40.58 -17.91
N THR A 544 -16.17 -39.52 -18.60
CA THR A 544 -16.72 -39.61 -19.97
C THR A 544 -15.77 -39.13 -21.07
N ILE A 545 -14.71 -38.37 -20.73
CA ILE A 545 -13.79 -37.76 -21.71
C ILE A 545 -13.20 -38.74 -22.74
N GLU A 546 -12.77 -39.94 -22.31
CA GLU A 546 -12.20 -40.95 -23.22
C GLU A 546 -13.26 -41.49 -24.19
N GLU A 547 -14.44 -41.88 -23.67
CA GLU A 547 -15.58 -42.36 -24.47
C GLU A 547 -16.01 -41.31 -25.51
N GLN A 548 -16.11 -40.04 -25.12
CA GLN A 548 -16.54 -38.95 -26.00
C GLN A 548 -15.51 -38.61 -27.08
N LEU A 549 -14.21 -38.79 -26.81
CA LEU A 549 -13.14 -38.64 -27.82
C LEU A 549 -13.07 -39.85 -28.77
N ASP A 550 -13.16 -41.07 -28.25
CA ASP A 550 -13.05 -42.29 -29.04
C ASP A 550 -14.27 -42.56 -29.93
N SER A 551 -15.46 -42.18 -29.47
CA SER A 551 -16.70 -42.21 -30.26
C SER A 551 -16.82 -41.05 -31.27
N HIS A 552 -15.85 -40.12 -31.27
CA HIS A 552 -15.87 -38.86 -32.00
C HIS A 552 -17.08 -37.96 -31.65
N GLU A 553 -17.63 -38.13 -30.45
CA GLU A 553 -18.66 -37.25 -29.88
C GLU A 553 -18.14 -35.81 -29.78
N VAL A 554 -16.84 -35.63 -29.47
CA VAL A 554 -16.11 -34.34 -29.51
C VAL A 554 -14.76 -34.52 -30.24
N ASP A 555 -14.25 -33.47 -30.89
CA ASP A 555 -12.96 -33.50 -31.61
C ASP A 555 -11.76 -33.10 -30.73
N VAL A 556 -12.02 -32.29 -29.70
CA VAL A 556 -11.03 -31.78 -28.75
C VAL A 556 -11.70 -31.49 -27.42
N ALA A 557 -11.04 -31.78 -26.31
CA ALA A 557 -11.52 -31.55 -24.96
C ALA A 557 -10.62 -30.55 -24.23
N ILE A 558 -11.26 -29.56 -23.60
CA ILE A 558 -10.65 -28.39 -22.96
C ILE A 558 -11.09 -28.25 -21.49
N GLY A 559 -10.54 -27.26 -20.79
CA GLY A 559 -10.82 -26.95 -19.40
C GLY A 559 -9.57 -27.11 -18.54
N GLY A 560 -8.43 -26.53 -18.91
CA GLY A 560 -7.20 -26.54 -18.11
C GLY A 560 -6.71 -27.96 -17.76
N LEU A 561 -6.78 -28.88 -18.73
CA LEU A 561 -6.54 -30.30 -18.49
C LEU A 561 -5.07 -30.61 -18.21
N ILE A 562 -4.76 -30.83 -16.93
CA ILE A 562 -3.46 -31.31 -16.48
C ILE A 562 -3.17 -32.70 -17.09
N MET A 563 -2.01 -32.82 -17.74
CA MET A 563 -1.52 -34.09 -18.31
C MET A 563 -1.07 -35.03 -17.18
N LYS A 564 -1.83 -36.11 -16.97
CA LYS A 564 -1.55 -37.14 -15.95
C LYS A 564 -1.00 -38.40 -16.65
N PRO A 565 -0.01 -39.12 -16.08
CA PRO A 565 0.53 -40.35 -16.69
C PRO A 565 -0.54 -41.38 -17.06
N ALA A 566 -1.53 -41.61 -16.17
CA ALA A 566 -2.63 -42.54 -16.43
C ALA A 566 -3.55 -42.08 -17.59
N ARG A 567 -3.68 -40.77 -17.82
CA ARG A 567 -4.52 -40.21 -18.90
C ARG A 567 -3.78 -40.20 -20.25
N LEU A 568 -2.47 -39.96 -20.25
CA LEU A 568 -1.60 -40.08 -21.44
C LEU A 568 -1.55 -41.52 -22.02
N LEU A 569 -1.96 -42.52 -21.24
CA LEU A 569 -2.12 -43.90 -21.69
C LEU A 569 -3.50 -44.21 -22.32
N ARG A 570 -4.42 -43.22 -22.35
CA ARG A 570 -5.82 -43.38 -22.72
C ARG A 570 -6.23 -42.43 -23.86
N VAL A 571 -5.92 -41.14 -23.71
CA VAL A 571 -6.21 -40.10 -24.72
C VAL A 571 -4.93 -39.46 -25.26
N GLY A 572 -5.02 -38.83 -26.43
CA GLY A 572 -3.96 -38.01 -27.01
C GLY A 572 -3.93 -36.63 -26.37
N PHE A 573 -2.79 -35.95 -26.44
CA PHE A 573 -2.64 -34.59 -25.96
C PHE A 573 -1.83 -33.74 -26.95
N THR A 574 -2.13 -32.45 -26.99
CA THR A 574 -1.25 -31.46 -27.60
C THR A 574 0.06 -31.33 -26.83
N GLU A 575 1.04 -30.62 -27.39
CA GLU A 575 2.08 -30.01 -26.56
C GLU A 575 1.44 -29.04 -25.54
N PRO A 576 2.08 -28.84 -24.38
CA PRO A 576 1.51 -27.99 -23.35
C PRO A 576 1.47 -26.53 -23.80
N TYR A 577 0.31 -25.90 -23.70
CA TYR A 577 0.17 -24.45 -23.90
C TYR A 577 0.45 -23.68 -22.61
N GLN A 578 0.20 -24.30 -21.44
CA GLN A 578 0.46 -23.71 -20.11
C GLN A 578 1.09 -24.73 -19.14
N THR A 579 1.62 -24.23 -18.03
CA THR A 579 2.06 -25.02 -16.87
C THR A 579 1.23 -24.62 -15.65
N ALA A 580 0.43 -25.54 -15.11
CA ALA A 580 -0.28 -25.34 -13.86
C ALA A 580 0.65 -25.56 -12.66
N THR A 581 0.56 -24.71 -11.65
CA THR A 581 1.30 -24.89 -10.39
C THR A 581 0.38 -25.49 -9.32
N ILE A 582 0.73 -26.62 -8.73
CA ILE A 582 -0.07 -27.23 -7.66
C ILE A 582 0.01 -26.36 -6.40
N SER A 583 -1.16 -26.09 -5.84
CA SER A 583 -1.40 -25.24 -4.68
C SER A 583 -2.31 -25.94 -3.67
N VAL A 584 -2.47 -25.33 -2.50
CA VAL A 584 -3.48 -25.69 -1.52
C VAL A 584 -4.33 -24.46 -1.23
N VAL A 585 -5.65 -24.58 -1.36
CA VAL A 585 -6.61 -23.57 -0.92
C VAL A 585 -7.10 -23.92 0.48
N LEU A 586 -6.98 -22.97 1.40
CA LEU A 586 -7.28 -23.14 2.82
C LEU A 586 -7.80 -21.81 3.40
N LYS A 587 -8.38 -21.83 4.60
CA LYS A 587 -8.82 -20.58 5.25
C LYS A 587 -7.63 -19.64 5.46
N ASP A 588 -7.73 -18.38 5.06
CA ASP A 588 -6.56 -17.48 4.90
C ASP A 588 -5.68 -17.33 6.16
N HIS A 589 -6.29 -17.40 7.35
CA HIS A 589 -5.58 -17.34 8.64
C HIS A 589 -4.63 -18.51 8.94
N ARG A 590 -4.59 -19.54 8.09
CA ARG A 590 -3.68 -20.70 8.15
C ARG A 590 -2.56 -20.64 7.09
N ARG A 591 -2.48 -19.58 6.26
CA ARG A 591 -1.50 -19.43 5.17
C ARG A 591 -0.08 -19.83 5.57
N ASP A 592 0.36 -19.35 6.73
CA ASP A 592 1.74 -19.48 7.19
C ASP A 592 2.08 -20.89 7.70
N GLU A 593 1.07 -21.75 7.87
CA GLU A 593 1.22 -23.19 8.15
C GLU A 593 1.69 -23.96 6.89
N TRP A 594 1.64 -23.33 5.71
CA TRP A 594 1.83 -23.97 4.38
C TRP A 594 2.95 -23.33 3.54
N ILE A 595 3.93 -22.68 4.17
CA ILE A 595 5.06 -22.03 3.48
C ILE A 595 5.90 -23.07 2.71
N SER A 596 6.19 -24.22 3.32
CA SER A 596 6.74 -25.39 2.65
C SER A 596 5.85 -26.62 2.85
N TRP A 597 6.03 -27.62 2.00
CA TRP A 597 5.35 -28.91 2.18
C TRP A 597 5.80 -29.63 3.46
N GLU A 598 7.02 -29.38 3.94
CA GLU A 598 7.56 -29.98 5.16
C GLU A 598 6.93 -29.36 6.43
N ASP A 599 6.70 -28.03 6.42
CA ASP A 599 6.00 -27.33 7.51
C ASP A 599 4.58 -27.87 7.67
N ALA A 600 3.83 -27.99 6.55
CA ALA A 600 2.49 -28.58 6.54
C ALA A 600 2.49 -30.06 6.95
N GLY A 601 3.54 -30.82 6.60
CA GLY A 601 3.72 -32.22 7.00
C GLY A 601 4.01 -32.44 8.49
N SER A 602 4.31 -31.38 9.25
CA SER A 602 4.58 -31.45 10.69
C SER A 602 3.31 -31.59 11.55
N TYR A 603 2.14 -31.24 11.00
CA TYR A 603 0.85 -31.37 11.66
C TYR A 603 0.39 -32.83 11.69
N LYS A 604 -0.10 -33.27 12.86
CA LYS A 604 -0.70 -34.60 13.00
C LYS A 604 -2.14 -34.55 12.50
N GLU A 605 -2.50 -35.52 11.66
CA GLU A 605 -3.86 -35.73 11.11
C GLU A 605 -4.31 -34.64 10.14
N LEU A 606 -3.55 -34.47 9.04
CA LEU A 606 -3.85 -33.53 7.96
C LEU A 606 -4.77 -34.16 6.90
N ARG A 607 -5.94 -33.56 6.63
CA ARG A 607 -6.93 -34.08 5.65
C ARG A 607 -7.10 -33.12 4.48
N LEU A 608 -6.67 -33.55 3.29
CA LEU A 608 -6.67 -32.71 2.07
C LEU A 608 -7.67 -33.20 1.03
N GLY A 609 -8.59 -32.32 0.64
CA GLY A 609 -9.57 -32.55 -0.43
C GLY A 609 -8.94 -32.45 -1.82
N VAL A 610 -9.35 -33.29 -2.77
CA VAL A 610 -8.91 -33.21 -4.17
C VAL A 610 -9.95 -33.81 -5.12
N VAL A 611 -10.19 -33.15 -6.26
CA VAL A 611 -11.13 -33.66 -7.29
C VAL A 611 -10.55 -34.84 -8.07
N SER A 612 -9.22 -34.96 -8.15
CA SER A 612 -8.56 -36.10 -8.79
C SER A 612 -7.31 -36.53 -8.01
N PRO A 613 -7.38 -37.64 -7.23
CA PRO A 613 -6.28 -38.12 -6.39
C PRO A 613 -4.94 -38.35 -7.11
N ASP A 614 -4.97 -38.68 -8.41
CA ASP A 614 -3.78 -38.92 -9.23
C ASP A 614 -2.88 -37.69 -9.40
N LEU A 615 -3.39 -36.47 -9.17
CA LEU A 615 -2.59 -35.24 -9.14
C LEU A 615 -1.48 -35.29 -8.07
N LEU A 616 -1.70 -36.08 -7.01
CA LEU A 616 -1.02 -35.94 -5.72
C LEU A 616 0.06 -36.99 -5.45
N ALA A 617 0.32 -37.92 -6.37
CA ALA A 617 1.39 -38.91 -6.18
C ALA A 617 2.76 -38.28 -5.86
N PRO A 618 3.17 -37.13 -6.45
CA PRO A 618 4.39 -36.44 -6.05
C PRO A 618 4.26 -35.56 -4.80
N ALA A 619 3.05 -35.09 -4.44
CA ALA A 619 2.83 -34.32 -3.21
C ALA A 619 2.96 -35.21 -1.97
N LYS A 620 2.46 -36.46 -2.02
CA LYS A 620 2.64 -37.48 -0.97
C LYS A 620 4.09 -37.73 -0.55
N HIS A 621 5.08 -37.40 -1.40
CA HIS A 621 6.49 -37.52 -1.02
C HIS A 621 6.88 -36.55 0.10
N PHE A 622 6.32 -35.33 0.08
CA PHE A 622 6.62 -34.28 1.05
C PHE A 622 5.67 -34.29 2.26
N ILE A 623 4.41 -34.72 2.05
CA ILE A 623 3.39 -34.86 3.10
C ILE A 623 2.95 -36.33 3.28
N PRO A 624 3.85 -37.24 3.74
CA PRO A 624 3.58 -38.68 3.78
C PRO A 624 2.49 -39.09 4.78
N ASN A 625 2.21 -38.25 5.78
CA ASN A 625 1.20 -38.49 6.82
C ASN A 625 -0.18 -37.89 6.50
N ALA A 626 -0.34 -37.22 5.35
CA ALA A 626 -1.60 -36.59 4.97
C ALA A 626 -2.60 -37.60 4.40
N GLU A 627 -3.82 -37.58 4.92
CA GLU A 627 -4.96 -38.26 4.31
C GLU A 627 -5.48 -37.44 3.13
N ILE A 628 -5.75 -38.12 2.02
CA ILE A 628 -6.26 -37.50 0.80
C ILE A 628 -7.71 -37.94 0.62
N VAL A 629 -8.61 -36.97 0.68
CA VAL A 629 -10.06 -37.14 0.54
C VAL A 629 -10.44 -36.78 -0.90
N ALA A 630 -11.05 -37.73 -1.62
CA ALA A 630 -11.64 -37.41 -2.92
C ALA A 630 -12.88 -36.52 -2.71
N VAL A 631 -13.03 -35.45 -3.50
CA VAL A 631 -14.17 -34.53 -3.42
C VAL A 631 -14.85 -34.42 -4.79
N ASP A 632 -16.17 -34.41 -4.82
CA ASP A 632 -16.92 -34.44 -6.08
C ASP A 632 -16.87 -33.10 -6.85
N SER A 633 -16.78 -31.98 -6.12
CA SER A 633 -16.63 -30.65 -6.70
C SER A 633 -15.76 -29.73 -5.85
N TYR A 634 -15.19 -28.69 -6.47
CA TYR A 634 -14.56 -27.59 -5.73
C TYR A 634 -15.56 -26.80 -4.87
N GLN A 635 -16.80 -26.64 -5.36
CA GLN A 635 -17.85 -25.86 -4.69
C GLN A 635 -18.21 -26.41 -3.31
N ASP A 636 -18.17 -27.72 -3.11
CA ASP A 636 -18.54 -28.35 -1.83
C ASP A 636 -17.54 -28.03 -0.70
N PHE A 637 -16.27 -27.83 -1.04
CA PHE A 637 -15.26 -27.34 -0.11
C PHE A 637 -15.55 -25.89 0.30
N PHE A 638 -15.77 -25.00 -0.67
CA PHE A 638 -16.01 -23.58 -0.40
C PHE A 638 -17.30 -23.34 0.40
N HIS A 639 -18.37 -24.06 0.08
CA HIS A 639 -19.65 -24.03 0.81
C HIS A 639 -19.62 -24.73 2.18
N GLY A 640 -18.49 -25.30 2.60
CA GLY A 640 -18.37 -25.98 3.91
C GLY A 640 -19.24 -27.23 4.04
N ARG A 641 -19.53 -27.92 2.93
CA ARG A 641 -20.28 -29.19 2.91
C ARG A 641 -19.42 -30.41 3.21
N LEU A 642 -18.10 -30.24 3.15
CA LEU A 642 -17.11 -31.25 3.52
C LEU A 642 -16.72 -31.04 4.98
N GLU A 643 -17.20 -31.92 5.87
CA GLU A 643 -16.72 -31.98 7.24
C GLU A 643 -15.26 -32.49 7.27
N ASP A 644 -14.46 -31.93 8.18
CA ASP A 644 -13.07 -32.36 8.47
C ASP A 644 -12.09 -32.38 7.27
N VAL A 645 -12.11 -31.34 6.43
CA VAL A 645 -11.09 -31.10 5.38
C VAL A 645 -10.33 -29.80 5.66
N ASP A 646 -9.00 -29.90 5.85
CA ASP A 646 -8.11 -28.78 6.17
C ASP A 646 -7.89 -27.80 5.01
N GLY A 647 -7.87 -28.35 3.79
CA GLY A 647 -7.55 -27.62 2.57
C GLY A 647 -7.90 -28.41 1.31
N LEU A 648 -8.06 -27.70 0.21
CA LEU A 648 -8.35 -28.23 -1.13
C LEU A 648 -7.10 -28.13 -2.00
N MET A 649 -6.56 -29.25 -2.47
CA MET A 649 -5.46 -29.26 -3.41
C MET A 649 -5.96 -29.01 -4.84
N ILE A 650 -5.44 -27.96 -5.47
CA ILE A 650 -5.92 -27.44 -6.75
C ILE A 650 -4.78 -26.75 -7.51
N ALA A 651 -4.92 -26.53 -8.82
CA ALA A 651 -4.01 -25.67 -9.57
C ALA A 651 -4.12 -24.21 -9.07
N ALA A 652 -3.00 -23.50 -8.92
CA ALA A 652 -2.93 -22.17 -8.34
C ALA A 652 -3.77 -21.14 -9.11
N GLU A 653 -3.85 -21.31 -10.42
CA GLU A 653 -4.58 -20.47 -11.36
C GLU A 653 -6.10 -20.60 -11.14
N GLN A 654 -6.56 -21.83 -10.82
CA GLN A 654 -7.96 -22.12 -10.47
C GLN A 654 -8.25 -21.72 -9.02
N GLY A 655 -7.34 -22.04 -8.09
CA GLY A 655 -7.44 -21.68 -6.68
C GLY A 655 -7.61 -20.18 -6.51
N ALA A 656 -6.78 -19.39 -7.21
CA ALA A 656 -6.89 -17.94 -7.29
C ALA A 656 -8.31 -17.52 -7.71
N ALA A 657 -8.80 -18.05 -8.84
CA ALA A 657 -10.14 -17.76 -9.36
C ALA A 657 -11.30 -18.24 -8.45
N TRP A 658 -11.10 -19.25 -7.61
CA TRP A 658 -12.07 -19.67 -6.60
C TRP A 658 -12.02 -18.82 -5.32
N THR A 659 -10.84 -18.43 -4.86
CA THR A 659 -10.70 -17.41 -3.80
C THR A 659 -11.19 -16.03 -4.26
N VAL A 660 -11.42 -15.88 -5.58
CA VAL A 660 -12.15 -14.76 -6.20
C VAL A 660 -13.68 -14.85 -6.06
N LEU A 661 -14.21 -15.90 -5.43
CA LEU A 661 -15.63 -16.02 -5.07
C LEU A 661 -15.84 -16.33 -3.57
N TYR A 662 -14.76 -16.67 -2.85
CA TYR A 662 -14.80 -17.07 -1.43
C TYR A 662 -13.59 -16.48 -0.67
N PRO A 663 -13.68 -15.22 -0.20
CA PRO A 663 -12.52 -14.44 0.26
C PRO A 663 -11.98 -14.83 1.64
N GLU A 664 -12.69 -15.66 2.39
CA GLU A 664 -12.19 -16.22 3.64
C GLU A 664 -11.20 -17.37 3.43
N TYR A 665 -10.99 -17.78 2.16
CA TYR A 665 -9.97 -18.73 1.73
C TYR A 665 -8.84 -18.02 0.97
N THR A 666 -7.64 -18.59 1.02
CA THR A 666 -6.50 -18.20 0.19
C THR A 666 -5.92 -19.41 -0.53
N THR A 667 -5.31 -19.14 -1.68
CA THR A 667 -4.43 -20.07 -2.38
C THR A 667 -3.00 -19.91 -1.87
N VAL A 668 -2.34 -21.01 -1.53
CA VAL A 668 -0.93 -21.06 -1.12
C VAL A 668 -0.18 -22.01 -2.06
N ILE A 669 1.04 -21.64 -2.46
CA ILE A 669 1.94 -22.50 -3.24
C ILE A 669 3.09 -22.92 -2.31
N PRO A 670 3.02 -24.09 -1.65
CA PRO A 670 4.09 -24.51 -0.75
C PRO A 670 5.38 -24.79 -1.52
N ARG A 671 6.52 -24.45 -0.92
CA ARG A 671 7.84 -24.70 -1.51
C ARG A 671 8.32 -26.14 -1.23
N PRO A 672 9.01 -26.82 -2.18
CA PRO A 672 9.21 -26.42 -3.58
C PRO A 672 7.91 -26.48 -4.41
N ALA A 673 7.76 -25.54 -5.35
CA ALA A 673 6.60 -25.48 -6.23
C ALA A 673 6.52 -26.73 -7.13
N ILE A 674 5.33 -27.34 -7.21
CA ILE A 674 5.11 -28.57 -7.97
C ILE A 674 4.36 -28.19 -9.26
N GLN A 675 5.03 -28.26 -10.41
CA GLN A 675 4.46 -27.87 -11.70
C GLN A 675 3.94 -29.07 -12.53
N ARG A 676 2.92 -28.83 -13.37
CA ARG A 676 2.34 -29.82 -14.28
C ARG A 676 2.01 -29.21 -15.65
N PRO A 677 2.32 -29.89 -16.77
CA PRO A 677 1.91 -29.44 -18.09
C PRO A 677 0.39 -29.54 -18.27
N VAL A 678 -0.18 -28.54 -18.95
CA VAL A 678 -1.59 -28.41 -19.31
C VAL A 678 -1.70 -28.34 -20.83
N GLY A 679 -2.59 -29.14 -21.41
CA GLY A 679 -2.80 -29.21 -22.87
C GLY A 679 -4.22 -29.66 -23.21
N PHE A 680 -4.59 -29.58 -24.49
CA PHE A 680 -5.88 -30.09 -24.94
C PHE A 680 -5.83 -31.60 -25.12
N ALA A 681 -6.88 -32.28 -24.69
CA ALA A 681 -7.03 -33.71 -24.91
C ALA A 681 -7.75 -33.96 -26.25
N VAL A 682 -7.29 -34.95 -27.00
CA VAL A 682 -7.85 -35.36 -28.30
C VAL A 682 -7.86 -36.88 -28.40
N GLN A 683 -8.49 -37.44 -29.44
CA GLN A 683 -8.42 -38.88 -29.67
C GLN A 683 -6.96 -39.34 -29.83
N ARG A 684 -6.61 -40.45 -29.17
CA ARG A 684 -5.22 -40.91 -29.01
C ARG A 684 -4.47 -41.11 -30.32
N ASP A 685 -5.13 -41.73 -31.29
CA ASP A 685 -4.49 -42.17 -32.53
C ASP A 685 -4.59 -41.13 -33.66
N ASP A 686 -5.21 -39.96 -33.43
CA ASP A 686 -5.31 -38.88 -34.42
C ASP A 686 -4.07 -37.97 -34.38
N ILE A 687 -2.94 -38.54 -34.81
CA ILE A 687 -1.63 -37.89 -34.86
C ILE A 687 -1.66 -36.63 -35.76
N ASP A 688 -2.45 -36.65 -36.84
CA ASP A 688 -2.55 -35.51 -37.76
C ASP A 688 -3.26 -34.32 -37.08
N TRP A 689 -4.30 -34.58 -36.28
CA TRP A 689 -4.98 -33.55 -35.51
C TRP A 689 -4.13 -33.00 -34.36
N ILE A 690 -3.44 -33.86 -33.60
CA ILE A 690 -2.45 -33.46 -32.57
C ILE A 690 -1.41 -32.52 -33.19
N ASN A 691 -0.79 -32.91 -34.30
CA ASN A 691 0.22 -32.10 -34.97
C ASN A 691 -0.34 -30.76 -35.48
N SER A 692 -1.59 -30.74 -35.96
CA SER A 692 -2.24 -29.52 -36.45
C SER A 692 -2.51 -28.52 -35.32
N LEU A 693 -3.02 -29.00 -34.17
CA LEU A 693 -3.20 -28.18 -32.98
C LEU A 693 -1.87 -27.67 -32.43
N ASN A 694 -0.82 -28.50 -32.39
CA ASN A 694 0.51 -28.09 -31.94
C ASN A 694 1.08 -26.96 -32.81
N ARG A 695 0.97 -27.08 -34.15
CA ARG A 695 1.43 -26.03 -35.08
C ARG A 695 0.62 -24.75 -35.00
N TRP A 696 -0.64 -24.83 -34.61
CA TRP A 696 -1.45 -23.65 -34.34
C TRP A 696 -1.06 -23.00 -32.99
N LEU A 697 -0.89 -23.79 -31.92
CA LEU A 697 -0.41 -23.30 -30.63
C LEU A 697 1.00 -22.67 -30.71
N ASP A 698 1.88 -23.17 -31.59
CA ASP A 698 3.16 -22.53 -31.91
C ASP A 698 2.97 -21.10 -32.46
N ILE A 699 1.94 -20.87 -33.27
CA ILE A 699 1.64 -19.56 -33.87
C ILE A 699 1.07 -18.60 -32.82
N GLU A 700 0.07 -19.03 -32.04
CA GLU A 700 -0.55 -18.23 -30.96
C GLU A 700 0.42 -17.91 -29.80
N ARG A 701 1.49 -18.69 -29.67
CA ARG A 701 2.62 -18.41 -28.76
C ARG A 701 3.55 -17.35 -29.34
N LEU A 702 3.84 -17.40 -30.64
CA LEU A 702 4.78 -16.48 -31.29
C LEU A 702 4.19 -15.08 -31.56
N ASP A 703 2.86 -14.95 -31.71
CA ASP A 703 2.19 -13.66 -31.87
C ASP A 703 1.81 -12.98 -30.52
N GLY A 704 2.00 -13.69 -29.40
CA GLY A 704 1.68 -13.23 -28.05
C GLY A 704 0.19 -13.33 -27.68
N THR A 705 -0.60 -14.12 -28.40
CA THR A 705 -2.01 -14.36 -28.09
C THR A 705 -2.20 -15.15 -26.80
N LEU A 706 -1.40 -16.19 -26.54
CA LEU A 706 -1.45 -16.92 -25.26
C LEU A 706 -1.19 -15.99 -24.07
N ASP A 707 -0.13 -15.18 -24.10
CA ASP A 707 0.20 -14.18 -23.08
C ASP A 707 -0.90 -13.12 -22.91
N ARG A 708 -1.62 -12.77 -23.98
CA ARG A 708 -2.73 -11.81 -23.96
C ARG A 708 -3.94 -12.39 -23.23
N LEU A 709 -4.28 -13.65 -23.51
CA LEU A 709 -5.37 -14.36 -22.84
C LEU A 709 -5.04 -14.66 -21.38
N GLU A 710 -3.79 -14.99 -21.06
CA GLU A 710 -3.35 -15.28 -19.69
C GLU A 710 -3.47 -14.02 -18.81
N ARG A 711 -2.98 -12.88 -19.31
CA ARG A 711 -3.18 -11.58 -18.65
C ARG A 711 -4.65 -11.20 -18.49
N TYR A 712 -5.52 -11.58 -19.42
CA TYR A 712 -6.96 -11.25 -19.34
C TYR A 712 -7.70 -12.14 -18.33
N TRP A 713 -7.61 -13.46 -18.49
CA TRP A 713 -8.40 -14.46 -17.76
C TRP A 713 -7.78 -14.92 -16.44
N ILE A 714 -6.45 -14.96 -16.33
CA ILE A 714 -5.74 -15.60 -15.22
C ILE A 714 -5.12 -14.56 -14.29
N GLU A 715 -4.43 -13.54 -14.82
CA GLU A 715 -3.93 -12.42 -14.00
C GLU A 715 -5.02 -11.39 -13.61
N GLY A 716 -6.26 -11.59 -14.07
CA GLY A 716 -7.41 -10.71 -13.80
C GLY A 716 -7.37 -9.37 -14.53
N GLY A 717 -6.56 -9.22 -15.59
CA GLY A 717 -6.48 -8.01 -16.40
C GLY A 717 -7.77 -7.66 -17.13
N GLY A 718 -8.64 -8.64 -17.38
CA GLY A 718 -9.99 -8.41 -17.93
C GLY A 718 -10.94 -7.68 -16.98
N ALA A 719 -10.67 -7.70 -15.67
CA ALA A 719 -11.45 -7.00 -14.65
C ALA A 719 -10.95 -5.57 -14.36
N LYS A 720 -9.97 -5.06 -15.11
CA LYS A 720 -9.40 -3.70 -14.98
C LYS A 720 -10.06 -2.75 -15.97
N ASP A 721 -10.88 -1.82 -15.48
CA ASP A 721 -11.54 -0.81 -16.32
C ASP A 721 -10.52 0.08 -17.06
N ARG A 722 -10.57 0.00 -18.40
CA ARG A 722 -9.91 0.94 -19.33
C ARG A 722 -10.77 2.17 -19.63
N THR A 723 -11.64 2.57 -18.71
CA THR A 723 -12.25 3.90 -18.77
C THR A 723 -11.16 4.97 -18.65
N PRO A 724 -11.17 6.03 -19.48
CA PRO A 724 -10.30 7.17 -19.29
C PRO A 724 -10.61 7.83 -17.93
N ARG A 725 -9.61 8.43 -17.28
CA ARG A 725 -9.78 9.00 -15.94
C ARG A 725 -10.73 10.19 -15.96
N TRP A 726 -11.63 10.21 -14.98
CA TRP A 726 -12.67 11.23 -14.82
C TRP A 726 -12.06 12.64 -14.68
N CYS A 727 -12.51 13.59 -15.51
CA CYS A 727 -12.24 15.01 -15.35
C CYS A 727 -13.40 15.88 -15.85
N ILE A 728 -13.53 17.09 -15.32
CA ILE A 728 -14.63 18.01 -15.69
C ILE A 728 -14.62 18.32 -17.19
N LEU A 729 -13.43 18.43 -17.81
CA LEU A 729 -13.29 18.72 -19.23
C LEU A 729 -13.88 17.64 -20.17
N ARG A 730 -13.77 16.36 -19.79
CA ARG A 730 -14.21 15.20 -20.57
C ARG A 730 -15.62 14.74 -20.16
N ASP A 731 -15.82 14.51 -18.87
CA ASP A 731 -17.00 13.81 -18.34
C ASP A 731 -18.17 14.73 -17.99
N VAL A 732 -17.93 16.03 -17.85
CA VAL A 732 -18.97 17.04 -17.54
C VAL A 732 -19.19 18.01 -18.69
N LEU A 733 -18.12 18.43 -19.37
CA LEU A 733 -18.16 19.39 -20.47
C LEU A 733 -18.12 18.75 -21.86
N HIS A 734 -17.63 17.52 -21.99
CA HIS A 734 -17.46 16.81 -23.28
C HIS A 734 -16.68 17.63 -24.32
N TRP A 735 -15.60 18.32 -23.90
CA TRP A 735 -14.77 19.15 -24.78
C TRP A 735 -13.56 18.42 -25.37
N VAL A 736 -13.25 17.23 -24.87
CA VAL A 736 -12.18 16.33 -25.32
C VAL A 736 -12.69 14.90 -25.16
N ASP A 737 -12.34 14.01 -26.09
CA ASP A 737 -12.67 12.58 -26.06
C ASP A 737 -11.74 11.78 -25.12
#